data_AF-V5I9A4-F1
#
_entry.id   AF-V5I9A4-F1
#
_cell.length_a   1.000
_cell.length_b   1.000
_cell.length_c   1.000
_cell.angle_alpha   90.00
_cell.angle_beta   90.00
_cell.angle_gamma   90.00
#
_symmetry.space_group_name_H-M   'P 1'
#
loop_
_entity.id
_entity.type
_entity.pdbx_description
1 polymer ?
#
loop_
_entity_poly.entity_id
_entity_poly.type
_entity_poly.pdbx_seq_one_letter_code
_entity_poly.pdbx_strand_id
1 'polypeptide(L)'
;MRLLIICSIYFCLFIRNVELKTKKSKSVTTLLEAKWEVTPLVLEVAEYLADESLDFYWNFIDSISSLNPPLATIENDRERYSKVMDHASRLITSSQLGLLKLGLSMHIYSPKVQMYEQIAHERNLPSCPTVADVKGILTCDIAELKRLIKNPSGIERTLDLYRVDHHYPGSANRSLAVALYGELGTESFAKFHALLKEEAVAGNIDYVVRYSVNNKESKRLRLSGYGVELQMKSTEYKSQDDTQLHDDPSSEESSQEDEDTEIEGFNFAKIKQIFPELKNNLDKFKSHLEEMSNELAPLKVWQFQDLSVQAAERIMSAPKDEALKVFINIAQNFPMQAKGLAKTVVNPELKREMKKNSDIFASTLNLQPSDTALFINGMFYDIDLIDVYGILEVLRNELRSMEGLHNIGITNKRMSSLLALDFGDDSDSQEFAIDIRDSAINWVNDIEQDSKYGRWSSSLMELLRPTFPGMMRQVRRNLYNLILIIDPTDPSIKDVLKLIESFVVHTAPIRVGIVFKVNDTTTLNGLQDAGIAMQCALNYVMQKKDGPAALSLVSAILGRASEKVTVKDVKEQLKKQYGEDPEDILGEDSDYDFGRQLSSDFIERTGLHTFPQVLMNGVPLPQNQVNTDDFEEAILQEVMSQTPKFQKAIYRGKLSDTDDVTDYIMNQPNVMPRLNDRILNKEKSFYLDMTGSANSINNVQTLLKLSPRDMTATAVDNLKYFTVAKKGKLYHTMTYWIVGDLNCVKSRTLLLEALEHLKSESDVRVSFLPNVNGDKSNLLNKIVLAAQQELPPEKSLNLVLSLLRDDKAAKQLENGEKLDIPVEVSSKTNAQELNLKMLRVYSQKVLNFKESERAVVANGRVLGPLENNESFSSEDFNLLERFSSTVYLEKINGALEKNSDEEDDISSNTLLKIVSLLVSRPQTRSRFDINFGGDEYSVVKIPAAHPDQVAFDIVAVVDPVSRGAQKLGPILQVLQEVLNCDIRVFLNCVEKNSDMPVKSFYRFVLEPEVQFSDDGKQLPGPIARFNNMPTSPLLTQNYHVPENWLVEVVRSVYDLDNIRLENVDSNVHSEYELEHLLLEGHCFEQNTGSPPRGLQITLGT
;
A
#
# COMPACT_ATOMS: atom_id res chain seq x y z
N MET A 1 7.11 50.86 72.54
CA MET A 1 6.10 49.79 72.71
C MET A 1 4.75 50.13 72.06
N ARG A 2 4.09 51.26 72.37
CA ARG A 2 2.81 51.65 71.74
C ARG A 2 2.89 51.86 70.21
N LEU A 3 4.01 52.36 69.68
CA LEU A 3 4.21 52.52 68.23
C LEU A 3 4.31 51.16 67.48
N LEU A 4 4.96 50.18 68.11
CA LEU A 4 5.11 48.81 67.58
C LEU A 4 3.77 48.06 67.56
N ILE A 5 2.92 48.32 68.55
CA ILE A 5 1.57 47.73 68.61
C ILE A 5 0.66 48.38 67.55
N ILE A 6 0.77 49.69 67.33
CA ILE A 6 0.00 50.39 66.28
C ILE A 6 0.45 49.95 64.88
N CYS A 7 1.76 49.78 64.64
CA CYS A 7 2.26 49.21 63.38
C CYS A 7 1.84 47.76 63.18
N SER A 8 1.83 46.93 64.24
CA SER A 8 1.37 45.54 64.14
C SER A 8 -0.14 45.42 63.89
N ILE A 9 -0.95 46.34 64.45
CA ILE A 9 -2.39 46.39 64.22
C ILE A 9 -2.70 46.91 62.81
N TYR A 10 -1.96 47.90 62.31
CA TYR A 10 -2.07 48.38 60.92
C TYR A 10 -1.63 47.30 59.91
N PHE A 11 -0.58 46.54 60.21
CA PHE A 11 -0.10 45.43 59.39
C PHE A 11 -1.11 44.26 59.38
N CYS A 12 -1.71 43.93 60.53
CA CYS A 12 -2.77 42.90 60.60
C CYS A 12 -4.10 43.34 59.96
N LEU A 13 -4.45 44.63 59.97
CA LEU A 13 -5.64 45.16 59.28
C LEU A 13 -5.45 45.22 57.75
N PHE A 14 -4.23 45.45 57.26
CA PHE A 14 -3.92 45.34 55.83
C PHE A 14 -3.89 43.88 55.35
N ILE A 15 -3.42 42.94 56.16
CA ILE A 15 -3.40 41.51 55.81
C ILE A 15 -4.83 40.92 55.72
N ARG A 16 -5.82 41.52 56.39
CA ARG A 16 -7.21 41.03 56.39
C ARG A 16 -8.13 41.59 55.31
N ASN A 17 -7.65 42.54 54.48
CA ASN A 17 -8.41 43.10 53.35
C ASN A 17 -7.66 43.01 52.01
N VAL A 18 -6.63 42.17 51.94
CA VAL A 18 -6.07 41.71 50.67
C VAL A 18 -6.45 40.25 50.51
N GLU A 19 -7.75 39.98 50.34
CA GLU A 19 -8.11 39.00 49.32
C GLU A 19 -7.66 39.64 48.00
N LEU A 20 -6.38 39.44 47.66
CA LEU A 20 -5.95 39.45 46.28
C LEU A 20 -6.91 38.46 45.60
N LYS A 21 -7.91 38.99 44.89
CA LYS A 21 -8.47 38.33 43.72
C LYS A 21 -7.26 38.11 42.80
N THR A 22 -6.50 37.06 43.06
CA THR A 22 -5.72 36.40 42.03
C THR A 22 -6.77 36.08 40.97
N LYS A 23 -6.80 36.86 39.88
CA LYS A 23 -7.62 36.55 38.72
C LYS A 23 -7.23 35.11 38.37
N LYS A 24 -8.06 34.13 38.73
CA LYS A 24 -7.84 32.74 38.33
C LYS A 24 -7.73 32.77 36.82
N SER A 25 -6.62 32.28 36.28
CA SER A 25 -6.42 32.16 34.83
C SER A 25 -7.58 31.36 34.26
N LYS A 26 -8.40 32.00 33.41
CA LYS A 26 -9.53 31.33 32.76
C LYS A 26 -8.97 30.40 31.68
N SER A 27 -9.50 29.18 31.61
CA SER A 27 -9.11 28.20 30.59
C SER A 27 -10.27 27.86 29.68
N VAL A 28 -9.95 27.52 28.44
CA VAL A 28 -10.90 26.91 27.48
C VAL A 28 -10.56 25.43 27.38
N THR A 29 -11.58 24.58 27.51
CA THR A 29 -11.43 23.11 27.45
C THR A 29 -12.45 22.52 26.50
N THR A 30 -12.01 21.57 25.67
CA THR A 30 -12.87 20.94 24.67
C THR A 30 -12.56 19.46 24.55
N LEU A 31 -13.60 18.64 24.47
CA LEU A 31 -13.52 17.20 24.33
C LEU A 31 -14.43 16.70 23.20
N LEU A 32 -14.07 15.55 22.62
CA LEU A 32 -14.87 14.82 21.64
C LEU A 32 -15.18 13.43 22.16
N GLU A 33 -16.45 13.08 22.17
CA GLU A 33 -16.94 11.76 22.53
C GLU A 33 -17.49 11.03 21.30
N ALA A 34 -17.31 9.72 21.26
CA ALA A 34 -18.01 8.85 20.34
C ALA A 34 -19.45 8.59 20.83
N LYS A 35 -20.31 8.21 19.90
CA LYS A 35 -21.68 7.78 20.22
C LYS A 35 -21.75 6.47 21.00
N TRP A 36 -20.71 5.63 20.88
CA TRP A 36 -20.61 4.34 21.57
C TRP A 36 -19.84 4.44 22.90
N GLU A 37 -20.02 3.43 23.74
CA GLU A 37 -19.43 3.33 25.08
C GLU A 37 -17.96 2.87 25.02
N VAL A 38 -17.25 3.03 26.14
CA VAL A 38 -15.84 2.60 26.24
C VAL A 38 -15.70 1.10 25.98
N THR A 39 -14.84 0.75 25.02
CA THR A 39 -14.54 -0.62 24.63
C THR A 39 -13.42 -1.23 25.50
N PRO A 40 -13.49 -2.52 25.86
CA PRO A 40 -12.41 -3.17 26.60
C PRO A 40 -11.10 -3.23 25.79
N LEU A 41 -10.01 -2.69 26.35
CA LEU A 41 -8.70 -2.63 25.69
C LEU A 41 -8.17 -4.01 25.24
N VAL A 42 -8.52 -5.10 25.94
CA VAL A 42 -8.10 -6.46 25.56
C VAL A 42 -8.66 -6.90 24.20
N LEU A 43 -9.86 -6.43 23.85
CA LEU A 43 -10.50 -6.71 22.56
C LEU A 43 -9.85 -5.89 21.45
N GLU A 44 -9.56 -4.62 21.72
CA GLU A 44 -8.83 -3.76 20.77
C GLU A 44 -7.43 -4.31 20.47
N VAL A 45 -6.72 -4.83 21.48
CA VAL A 45 -5.42 -5.51 21.29
C VAL A 45 -5.56 -6.76 20.43
N ALA A 46 -6.59 -7.58 20.68
CA ALA A 46 -6.84 -8.77 19.88
C ALA A 46 -7.04 -8.39 18.39
N GLU A 47 -7.88 -7.40 18.11
CA GLU A 47 -8.13 -6.92 16.75
C GLU A 47 -6.88 -6.32 16.09
N TYR A 48 -6.07 -5.56 16.84
CA TYR A 48 -4.77 -5.09 16.34
C TYR A 48 -3.87 -6.25 15.90
N LEU A 49 -3.78 -7.30 16.73
CA LEU A 49 -2.96 -8.47 16.43
C LEU A 49 -3.52 -9.29 15.26
N ALA A 50 -4.84 -9.29 15.05
CA ALA A 50 -5.47 -9.95 13.91
C ALA A 50 -5.06 -9.32 12.58
N ASP A 51 -4.97 -7.99 12.52
CA ASP A 51 -4.52 -7.27 11.33
C ASP A 51 -3.03 -7.49 11.05
N GLU A 52 -2.20 -7.71 12.09
CA GLU A 52 -0.79 -8.11 11.91
C GLU A 52 -0.66 -9.55 11.41
N SER A 53 -1.33 -10.50 12.08
CA SER A 53 -1.37 -11.91 11.70
C SER A 53 -2.48 -12.65 12.44
N LEU A 54 -3.26 -13.45 11.70
CA LEU A 54 -4.25 -14.36 12.30
C LEU A 54 -3.60 -15.34 13.31
N ASP A 55 -2.34 -15.73 13.12
CA ASP A 55 -1.64 -16.59 14.09
C ASP A 55 -1.40 -15.84 15.42
N PHE A 56 -1.09 -14.55 15.37
CA PHE A 56 -0.92 -13.74 16.57
C PHE A 56 -2.24 -13.57 17.33
N TYR A 57 -3.34 -13.34 16.60
CA TYR A 57 -4.68 -13.28 17.16
C TYR A 57 -5.03 -14.52 17.99
N TRP A 58 -4.94 -15.71 17.40
CA TRP A 58 -5.33 -16.94 18.08
C TRP A 58 -4.36 -17.32 19.22
N ASN A 59 -3.06 -17.10 19.04
CA ASN A 59 -2.08 -17.31 20.11
C ASN A 59 -2.30 -16.34 21.29
N PHE A 60 -2.72 -15.11 21.01
CA PHE A 60 -3.07 -14.13 22.04
C PHE A 60 -4.34 -14.54 22.79
N ILE A 61 -5.39 -14.98 22.09
CA ILE A 61 -6.62 -15.51 22.71
C ILE A 61 -6.31 -16.70 23.61
N ASP A 62 -5.48 -17.64 23.15
CA ASP A 62 -5.01 -18.79 23.93
C ASP A 62 -4.30 -18.34 25.20
N SER A 63 -3.36 -17.39 25.05
CA SER A 63 -2.56 -16.87 26.14
C SER A 63 -3.43 -16.19 27.21
N ILE A 64 -4.37 -15.34 26.80
CA ILE A 64 -5.30 -14.65 27.71
C ILE A 64 -6.28 -15.63 28.36
N SER A 65 -6.77 -16.62 27.61
CA SER A 65 -7.69 -17.65 28.13
C SER A 65 -7.02 -18.58 29.15
N SER A 66 -5.69 -18.70 29.12
CA SER A 66 -4.90 -19.50 30.07
C SER A 66 -4.54 -18.78 31.38
N LEU A 67 -4.90 -17.50 31.53
CA LEU A 67 -4.58 -16.70 32.72
C LEU A 67 -5.27 -17.22 33.98
N ASN A 68 -4.51 -17.25 35.09
CA ASN A 68 -5.02 -17.54 36.42
C ASN A 68 -4.38 -16.59 37.45
N PRO A 69 -5.13 -15.64 38.04
CA PRO A 69 -6.58 -15.45 37.93
C PRO A 69 -7.01 -14.84 36.56
N PRO A 70 -8.28 -15.01 36.12
CA PRO A 70 -8.79 -14.43 34.87
C PRO A 70 -8.73 -12.91 34.85
N LEU A 71 -8.54 -12.32 33.67
CA LEU A 71 -8.36 -10.86 33.50
C LEU A 71 -9.52 -10.04 34.09
N ALA A 72 -10.76 -10.54 33.95
CA ALA A 72 -11.97 -9.90 34.46
C ALA A 72 -12.00 -9.75 36.00
N THR A 73 -11.17 -10.51 36.74
CA THR A 73 -11.11 -10.45 38.21
C THR A 73 -10.15 -9.39 38.74
N ILE A 74 -9.33 -8.78 37.88
CA ILE A 74 -8.37 -7.74 38.25
C ILE A 74 -9.10 -6.39 38.31
N GLU A 75 -9.22 -5.80 39.50
CA GLU A 75 -9.94 -4.53 39.70
C GLU A 75 -9.15 -3.29 39.25
N ASN A 76 -7.81 -3.33 39.26
CA ASN A 76 -6.96 -2.19 38.90
C ASN A 76 -6.72 -2.16 37.37
N ASP A 77 -7.21 -1.12 36.69
CA ASP A 77 -7.11 -0.98 35.24
C ASP A 77 -5.66 -0.92 34.75
N ARG A 78 -4.75 -0.26 35.50
CA ARG A 78 -3.33 -0.19 35.15
C ARG A 78 -2.67 -1.57 35.20
N GLU A 79 -3.00 -2.38 36.21
CA GLU A 79 -2.48 -3.74 36.32
C GLU A 79 -3.04 -4.64 35.21
N ARG A 80 -4.34 -4.50 34.93
CA ARG A 80 -5.02 -5.19 33.82
C ARG A 80 -4.34 -4.87 32.48
N TYR A 81 -4.11 -3.59 32.21
CA TYR A 81 -3.42 -3.11 31.02
C TYR A 81 -1.98 -3.66 30.94
N SER A 82 -1.20 -3.59 32.02
CA SER A 82 0.16 -4.14 32.05
C SER A 82 0.19 -5.64 31.73
N LYS A 83 -0.75 -6.43 32.27
CA LYS A 83 -0.84 -7.87 31.97
C LYS A 83 -1.16 -8.12 30.51
N VAL A 84 -2.09 -7.37 29.93
CA VAL A 84 -2.42 -7.47 28.50
C VAL A 84 -1.20 -7.16 27.64
N MET A 85 -0.47 -6.08 27.96
CA MET A 85 0.76 -5.71 27.27
C MET A 85 1.87 -6.77 27.41
N ASP A 86 2.06 -7.35 28.60
CA ASP A 86 3.07 -8.42 28.85
C ASP A 86 2.82 -9.68 28.01
N HIS A 87 1.56 -9.95 27.66
CA HIS A 87 1.19 -11.08 26.81
C HIS A 87 1.31 -10.73 25.32
N ALA A 88 0.94 -9.50 24.93
CA ALA A 88 1.15 -9.02 23.58
C ALA A 88 2.64 -8.95 23.22
N SER A 89 3.50 -8.46 24.13
CA SER A 89 4.95 -8.29 23.92
C SER A 89 5.73 -9.59 23.71
N ARG A 90 5.10 -10.76 23.93
CA ARG A 90 5.69 -12.08 23.61
C ARG A 90 5.50 -12.47 22.16
N LEU A 91 4.56 -11.84 21.47
CA LEU A 91 4.17 -12.14 20.09
C LEU A 91 4.76 -11.11 19.11
N ILE A 92 4.85 -9.85 19.52
CA ILE A 92 5.31 -8.72 18.69
C ILE A 92 6.64 -8.14 19.20
N THR A 93 7.33 -7.38 18.33
CA THR A 93 8.60 -6.71 18.68
C THR A 93 8.38 -5.49 19.59
N SER A 94 9.46 -4.94 20.16
CA SER A 94 9.39 -3.73 20.98
C SER A 94 8.90 -2.51 20.18
N SER A 95 9.28 -2.39 18.92
CA SER A 95 8.85 -1.28 18.04
C SER A 95 7.38 -1.41 17.68
N GLN A 96 6.92 -2.63 17.36
CA GLN A 96 5.50 -2.91 17.13
C GLN A 96 4.66 -2.66 18.40
N LEU A 97 5.19 -2.98 19.58
CA LEU A 97 4.53 -2.70 20.85
C LEU A 97 4.32 -1.18 21.07
N GLY A 98 5.29 -0.35 20.68
CA GLY A 98 5.13 1.12 20.68
C GLY A 98 3.93 1.55 19.83
N LEU A 99 3.86 1.08 18.59
CA LEU A 99 2.74 1.37 17.69
C LEU A 99 1.39 0.82 18.20
N LEU A 100 1.40 -0.35 18.85
CA LEU A 100 0.21 -0.90 19.50
C LEU A 100 -0.29 0.05 20.61
N LYS A 101 0.59 0.53 21.48
CA LYS A 101 0.24 1.46 22.56
C LYS A 101 -0.38 2.76 22.03
N LEU A 102 0.21 3.30 20.97
CA LEU A 102 -0.32 4.48 20.28
C LEU A 102 -1.68 4.20 19.64
N GLY A 103 -1.84 3.04 18.97
CA GLY A 103 -3.12 2.62 18.38
C GLY A 103 -4.24 2.46 19.42
N LEU A 104 -3.91 1.96 20.62
CA LEU A 104 -4.84 1.88 21.74
C LEU A 104 -5.18 3.26 22.32
N SER A 105 -4.20 4.16 22.41
CA SER A 105 -4.44 5.55 22.85
C SER A 105 -5.35 6.33 21.89
N MET A 106 -5.37 5.93 20.62
CA MET A 106 -6.27 6.48 19.60
C MET A 106 -7.58 5.70 19.45
N HIS A 107 -7.73 4.57 20.14
CA HIS A 107 -8.90 3.70 20.07
C HIS A 107 -9.32 3.28 18.64
N ILE A 108 -8.33 2.97 17.80
CA ILE A 108 -8.52 2.70 16.35
C ILE A 108 -9.44 1.50 16.11
N TYR A 109 -9.37 0.49 16.98
CA TYR A 109 -10.15 -0.74 16.86
C TYR A 109 -11.47 -0.69 17.62
N SER A 110 -11.76 0.38 18.35
CA SER A 110 -13.04 0.56 19.04
C SER A 110 -14.26 0.49 18.10
N PRO A 111 -14.24 1.04 16.85
CA PRO A 111 -15.37 0.91 15.94
C PRO A 111 -15.58 -0.54 15.48
N LYS A 112 -14.51 -1.32 15.32
CA LYS A 112 -14.59 -2.75 14.93
C LYS A 112 -15.16 -3.60 16.07
N VAL A 113 -14.78 -3.31 17.31
CA VAL A 113 -15.41 -3.93 18.49
C VAL A 113 -16.89 -3.57 18.58
N GLN A 114 -17.23 -2.29 18.40
CA GLN A 114 -18.61 -1.81 18.38
C GLN A 114 -19.44 -2.46 17.26
N MET A 115 -18.86 -2.70 16.08
CA MET A 115 -19.50 -3.44 14.99
C MET A 115 -19.87 -4.86 15.42
N TYR A 116 -18.97 -5.61 16.07
CA TYR A 116 -19.29 -6.94 16.58
C TYR A 116 -20.41 -6.91 17.63
N GLU A 117 -20.42 -5.88 18.48
CA GLU A 117 -21.50 -5.69 19.45
C GLU A 117 -22.83 -5.37 18.79
N GLN A 118 -22.85 -4.58 17.72
CA GLN A 118 -24.06 -4.31 16.94
C GLN A 118 -24.60 -5.59 16.30
N ILE A 119 -23.73 -6.42 15.71
CA ILE A 119 -24.09 -7.74 15.17
C ILE A 119 -24.69 -8.62 16.27
N ALA A 120 -24.09 -8.63 17.47
CA ALA A 120 -24.61 -9.36 18.62
C ALA A 120 -25.99 -8.85 19.08
N HIS A 121 -26.21 -7.53 19.04
CA HIS A 121 -27.49 -6.90 19.39
C HIS A 121 -28.60 -7.27 18.39
N GLU A 122 -28.33 -7.17 17.09
CA GLU A 122 -29.27 -7.54 16.03
C GLU A 122 -29.65 -9.03 16.08
N ARG A 123 -28.70 -9.88 16.47
CA ARG A 123 -28.93 -11.32 16.65
C ARG A 123 -29.81 -11.67 17.85
N ASN A 124 -30.07 -10.73 18.77
CA ASN A 124 -30.86 -10.93 20.00
C ASN A 124 -30.33 -12.09 20.87
N LEU A 125 -29.07 -12.00 21.30
CA LEU A 125 -28.43 -13.02 22.14
C LEU A 125 -29.13 -13.22 23.50
N PRO A 126 -29.13 -14.45 24.06
CA PRO A 126 -29.64 -14.71 25.40
C PRO A 126 -28.78 -14.02 26.47
N SER A 127 -29.38 -13.70 27.62
CA SER A 127 -28.69 -13.05 28.75
C SER A 127 -27.75 -14.03 29.48
N CYS A 128 -26.60 -14.31 28.88
CA CYS A 128 -25.55 -15.11 29.49
C CYS A 128 -24.15 -14.58 29.10
N PRO A 129 -23.11 -14.82 29.92
CA PRO A 129 -21.75 -14.31 29.69
C PRO A 129 -21.11 -14.70 28.35
N THR A 130 -21.47 -15.86 27.81
CA THR A 130 -20.88 -16.42 26.60
C THR A 130 -21.93 -17.27 25.89
N VAL A 131 -22.11 -17.07 24.59
CA VAL A 131 -23.12 -17.75 23.76
C VAL A 131 -22.43 -18.40 22.57
N ALA A 132 -22.76 -19.64 22.25
CA ALA A 132 -22.37 -20.27 20.99
C ALA A 132 -23.57 -20.34 20.04
N ASP A 133 -23.40 -19.91 18.79
CA ASP A 133 -24.36 -20.08 17.70
C ASP A 133 -23.91 -21.25 16.80
N VAL A 134 -24.70 -22.32 16.78
CA VAL A 134 -24.49 -23.51 15.94
C VAL A 134 -25.67 -23.62 14.96
N LYS A 135 -25.45 -23.30 13.68
CA LYS A 135 -26.50 -23.31 12.63
C LYS A 135 -27.78 -22.54 13.03
N GLY A 136 -27.62 -21.38 13.65
CA GLY A 136 -28.73 -20.54 14.08
C GLY A 136 -29.36 -20.91 15.42
N ILE A 137 -28.84 -21.94 16.11
CA ILE A 137 -29.27 -22.31 17.46
C ILE A 137 -28.29 -21.72 18.47
N LEU A 138 -28.78 -20.84 19.33
CA LEU A 138 -28.02 -20.20 20.40
C LEU A 138 -28.03 -21.07 21.66
N THR A 139 -26.85 -21.37 22.22
CA THR A 139 -26.71 -22.11 23.48
C THR A 139 -25.69 -21.45 24.43
N CYS A 140 -25.99 -21.47 25.72
CA CYS A 140 -25.11 -21.01 26.80
C CYS A 140 -24.49 -22.18 27.59
N ASP A 141 -24.78 -23.43 27.24
CA ASP A 141 -24.29 -24.62 27.96
C ASP A 141 -23.31 -25.42 27.11
N ILE A 142 -22.18 -25.78 27.71
CA ILE A 142 -21.10 -26.55 27.10
C ILE A 142 -21.57 -27.97 26.76
N ALA A 143 -22.42 -28.57 27.61
CA ALA A 143 -22.93 -29.92 27.37
C ALA A 143 -23.88 -29.97 26.16
N GLU A 144 -24.72 -28.95 26.02
CA GLU A 144 -25.60 -28.79 24.86
C GLU A 144 -24.82 -28.47 23.58
N LEU A 145 -23.80 -27.62 23.65
CA LEU A 145 -22.90 -27.33 22.54
C LEU A 145 -22.26 -28.61 21.97
N LYS A 146 -21.72 -29.49 22.85
CA LYS A 146 -21.19 -30.80 22.44
C LYS A 146 -22.23 -31.67 21.73
N ARG A 147 -23.49 -31.59 22.15
CA ARG A 147 -24.60 -32.35 21.54
C ARG A 147 -24.93 -31.80 20.15
N LEU A 148 -24.99 -30.48 19.99
CA LEU A 148 -25.31 -29.81 18.73
C LEU A 148 -24.23 -30.03 17.65
N ILE A 149 -22.96 -30.07 18.05
CA ILE A 149 -21.85 -30.36 17.13
C ILE A 149 -21.92 -31.82 16.62
N LYS A 150 -22.23 -32.78 17.50
CA LYS A 150 -22.31 -34.21 17.15
C LYS A 150 -23.54 -34.57 16.34
N ASN A 151 -24.69 -33.99 16.68
CA ASN A 151 -25.96 -34.19 15.99
C ASN A 151 -26.50 -32.83 15.50
N PRO A 152 -26.07 -32.36 14.33
CA PRO A 152 -26.56 -31.11 13.74
C PRO A 152 -27.97 -31.34 13.18
N SER A 153 -28.95 -31.57 14.06
CA SER A 153 -30.36 -31.80 13.72
C SER A 153 -31.17 -30.56 14.12
N GLY A 154 -31.42 -29.67 13.16
CA GLY A 154 -32.09 -28.39 13.37
C GLY A 154 -32.28 -27.61 12.06
N ILE A 155 -33.24 -26.70 12.05
CA ILE A 155 -33.78 -25.90 10.93
C ILE A 155 -32.68 -25.34 10.01
N GLU A 156 -32.92 -25.34 8.69
CA GLU A 156 -32.09 -24.72 7.63
C GLU A 156 -32.00 -23.18 7.78
N ARG A 157 -31.34 -22.68 8.82
CA ARG A 157 -30.84 -21.30 8.86
C ARG A 157 -29.32 -21.36 8.84
N THR A 158 -28.73 -20.82 7.78
CA THR A 158 -27.28 -20.64 7.69
C THR A 158 -26.86 -19.56 8.68
N LEU A 159 -25.76 -19.81 9.40
CA LEU A 159 -25.06 -18.76 10.12
C LEU A 159 -24.46 -17.82 9.06
N ASP A 160 -24.80 -16.53 9.11
CA ASP A 160 -24.22 -15.55 8.20
C ASP A 160 -22.78 -15.28 8.64
N LEU A 161 -21.83 -15.71 7.81
CA LEU A 161 -20.40 -15.46 7.98
C LEU A 161 -20.04 -14.20 7.18
N TYR A 162 -19.35 -13.27 7.83
CA TYR A 162 -18.92 -12.02 7.23
C TYR A 162 -17.43 -12.07 6.91
N ARG A 163 -16.99 -11.25 5.95
CA ARG A 163 -15.56 -11.16 5.60
C ARG A 163 -14.66 -10.70 6.74
N VAL A 164 -15.23 -9.99 7.72
CA VAL A 164 -14.54 -9.49 8.91
C VAL A 164 -14.29 -10.58 9.96
N ASP A 165 -15.00 -11.72 9.88
CA ASP A 165 -14.90 -12.79 10.86
C ASP A 165 -13.53 -13.49 10.82
N HIS A 166 -12.93 -13.72 11.99
CA HIS A 166 -11.69 -14.47 12.12
C HIS A 166 -11.97 -15.97 12.22
N HIS A 167 -11.55 -16.72 11.21
CA HIS A 167 -11.64 -18.18 11.19
C HIS A 167 -10.45 -18.81 11.92
N TYR A 168 -10.70 -19.91 12.63
CA TYR A 168 -9.63 -20.68 13.25
C TYR A 168 -8.70 -21.29 12.18
N PRO A 169 -7.36 -21.33 12.37
CA PRO A 169 -6.44 -21.76 11.32
C PRO A 169 -6.74 -23.20 10.86
N GLY A 170 -7.08 -23.37 9.58
CA GLY A 170 -7.43 -24.66 8.98
C GLY A 170 -8.89 -25.12 9.16
N SER A 171 -9.74 -24.31 9.81
CA SER A 171 -11.18 -24.60 9.98
C SER A 171 -12.06 -24.05 8.86
N ALA A 172 -11.53 -23.19 7.99
CA ALA A 172 -12.31 -22.55 6.93
C ALA A 172 -12.94 -23.57 5.95
N ASN A 173 -14.11 -23.22 5.40
CA ASN A 173 -14.87 -23.99 4.40
C ASN A 173 -15.38 -25.37 4.89
N ARG A 174 -15.58 -25.54 6.21
CA ARG A 174 -16.19 -26.74 6.77
C ARG A 174 -17.72 -26.65 6.74
N SER A 175 -18.38 -27.80 6.68
CA SER A 175 -19.85 -27.87 6.52
C SER A 175 -20.65 -27.36 7.73
N LEU A 176 -20.03 -27.20 8.89
CA LEU A 176 -20.67 -26.78 10.13
C LEU A 176 -19.92 -25.57 10.70
N ALA A 177 -20.48 -24.38 10.52
CA ALA A 177 -19.95 -23.15 11.11
C ALA A 177 -20.50 -22.92 12.53
N VAL A 178 -19.62 -22.48 13.43
CA VAL A 178 -19.92 -22.18 14.84
C VAL A 178 -19.32 -20.82 15.21
N ALA A 179 -20.15 -19.88 15.63
CA ALA A 179 -19.71 -18.57 16.13
C ALA A 179 -19.81 -18.52 17.66
N LEU A 180 -18.73 -18.10 18.31
CA LEU A 180 -18.68 -17.87 19.76
C LEU A 180 -18.79 -16.38 20.06
N TYR A 181 -19.84 -15.99 20.76
CA TYR A 181 -20.04 -14.64 21.29
C TYR A 181 -19.61 -14.58 22.76
N GLY A 182 -18.74 -13.63 23.11
CA GLY A 182 -18.41 -13.36 24.51
C GLY A 182 -17.25 -12.40 24.70
N GLU A 183 -16.96 -12.07 25.96
CA GLU A 183 -15.87 -11.19 26.35
C GLU A 183 -14.60 -12.00 26.66
N LEU A 184 -13.50 -11.63 25.99
CA LEU A 184 -12.18 -12.24 26.17
C LEU A 184 -11.63 -11.94 27.57
N GLY A 185 -11.04 -12.95 28.22
CA GLY A 185 -10.50 -12.84 29.58
C GLY A 185 -11.47 -13.24 30.70
N THR A 186 -12.67 -13.71 30.35
CA THR A 186 -13.64 -14.32 31.26
C THR A 186 -13.44 -15.83 31.37
N GLU A 187 -13.77 -16.42 32.52
CA GLU A 187 -13.65 -17.88 32.76
C GLU A 187 -14.60 -18.69 31.87
N SER A 188 -15.80 -18.17 31.59
CA SER A 188 -16.76 -18.82 30.71
C SER A 188 -16.24 -18.89 29.28
N PHE A 189 -15.70 -17.78 28.74
CA PHE A 189 -15.13 -17.75 27.40
C PHE A 189 -14.01 -18.78 27.25
N ALA A 190 -13.10 -18.87 28.22
CA ALA A 190 -11.98 -19.81 28.18
C ALA A 190 -12.44 -21.29 28.07
N LYS A 191 -13.50 -21.67 28.78
CA LYS A 191 -14.06 -23.03 28.74
C LYS A 191 -14.69 -23.37 27.39
N PHE A 192 -15.43 -22.42 26.79
CA PHE A 192 -16.03 -22.59 25.47
C PHE A 192 -14.97 -22.64 24.37
N HIS A 193 -13.99 -21.73 24.43
CA HIS A 193 -12.89 -21.66 23.50
C HIS A 193 -12.08 -22.96 23.46
N ALA A 194 -11.72 -23.52 24.63
CA ALA A 194 -10.99 -24.78 24.72
C ALA A 194 -11.70 -25.94 24.01
N LEU A 195 -13.03 -26.04 24.16
CA LEU A 195 -13.83 -27.06 23.49
C LEU A 195 -13.90 -26.87 21.97
N LEU A 196 -14.21 -25.65 21.52
CA LEU A 196 -14.35 -25.36 20.09
C LEU A 196 -13.03 -25.50 19.36
N LYS A 197 -11.92 -25.15 20.01
CA LYS A 197 -10.57 -25.39 19.50
C LYS A 197 -10.29 -26.88 19.27
N GLU A 198 -10.62 -27.75 20.23
CA GLU A 198 -10.43 -29.20 20.06
C GLU A 198 -11.22 -29.75 18.85
N GLU A 199 -12.46 -29.31 18.66
CA GLU A 199 -13.32 -29.72 17.54
C GLU A 199 -12.87 -29.11 16.20
N ALA A 200 -12.35 -27.88 16.20
CA ALA A 200 -11.79 -27.23 15.01
C ALA A 200 -10.49 -27.91 14.56
N VAL A 201 -9.60 -28.26 15.49
CA VAL A 201 -8.37 -29.02 15.22
C VAL A 201 -8.68 -30.44 14.71
N ALA A 202 -9.76 -31.06 15.21
CA ALA A 202 -10.25 -32.34 14.68
C ALA A 202 -10.84 -32.23 13.26
N GLY A 203 -11.12 -31.00 12.78
CA GLY A 203 -11.65 -30.73 11.44
C GLY A 203 -13.17 -30.87 11.33
N ASN A 204 -13.89 -30.87 12.45
CA ASN A 204 -15.35 -31.07 12.49
C ASN A 204 -16.14 -29.80 12.22
N ILE A 205 -15.60 -28.64 12.59
CA ILE A 205 -16.29 -27.33 12.55
C ILE A 205 -15.45 -26.26 11.87
N ASP A 206 -16.13 -25.23 11.38
CA ASP A 206 -15.55 -23.91 11.10
C ASP A 206 -15.80 -23.01 12.31
N TYR A 207 -14.74 -22.55 12.98
CA TYR A 207 -14.84 -21.85 14.26
C TYR A 207 -14.49 -20.37 14.11
N VAL A 208 -15.42 -19.52 14.56
CA VAL A 208 -15.31 -18.05 14.53
C VAL A 208 -15.58 -17.46 15.92
N VAL A 209 -14.94 -16.35 16.24
CA VAL A 209 -15.17 -15.56 17.47
C VAL A 209 -15.76 -14.19 17.12
N ARG A 210 -16.79 -13.78 17.87
CA ARG A 210 -17.42 -12.46 17.84
C ARG A 210 -17.51 -11.92 19.27
N TYR A 211 -17.40 -10.61 19.44
CA TYR A 211 -17.41 -10.03 20.79
C TYR A 211 -18.81 -9.71 21.29
N SER A 212 -19.00 -9.91 22.59
CA SER A 212 -20.21 -9.49 23.29
C SER A 212 -19.85 -9.15 24.74
N VAL A 213 -20.01 -7.88 25.10
CA VAL A 213 -19.74 -7.36 26.45
C VAL A 213 -21.07 -7.15 27.18
N ASN A 214 -21.23 -7.82 28.32
CA ASN A 214 -22.49 -7.80 29.09
C ASN A 214 -22.56 -6.68 30.13
N ASN A 215 -21.45 -6.38 30.82
CA ASN A 215 -21.37 -5.35 31.86
C ASN A 215 -20.64 -4.12 31.32
N LYS A 216 -21.39 -3.18 30.75
CA LYS A 216 -20.80 -1.97 30.18
C LYS A 216 -20.68 -0.84 31.21
N GLU A 217 -19.60 -0.08 31.13
CA GLU A 217 -19.55 1.23 31.76
C GLU A 217 -20.40 2.20 30.93
N SER A 218 -21.35 2.90 31.56
CA SER A 218 -22.21 3.90 30.90
C SER A 218 -21.44 5.17 30.42
N LYS A 219 -20.11 5.11 30.31
CA LYS A 219 -19.27 6.24 29.87
C LYS A 219 -19.05 6.13 28.38
N ARG A 220 -19.18 7.26 27.69
CA ARG A 220 -18.83 7.39 26.27
C ARG A 220 -17.32 7.40 26.10
N LEU A 221 -16.88 6.89 24.95
CA LEU A 221 -15.48 6.84 24.60
C LEU A 221 -14.99 8.22 24.13
N ARG A 222 -13.88 8.72 24.68
CA ARG A 222 -13.24 9.93 24.14
C ARG A 222 -12.29 9.58 23.01
N LEU A 223 -12.35 10.39 21.95
CA LEU A 223 -11.58 10.17 20.74
C LEU A 223 -10.29 11.02 20.72
N SER A 224 -9.36 10.62 19.87
CA SER A 224 -8.07 11.28 19.65
C SER A 224 -7.91 11.66 18.17
N GLY A 225 -6.85 12.40 17.82
CA GLY A 225 -6.48 12.66 16.43
C GLY A 225 -7.19 13.87 15.79
N TYR A 226 -7.77 14.76 16.60
CA TYR A 226 -8.39 16.01 16.14
C TYR A 226 -7.64 17.24 16.65
N GLY A 227 -7.86 18.38 15.98
CA GLY A 227 -7.34 19.68 16.36
C GLY A 227 -8.43 20.64 16.82
N VAL A 228 -8.11 21.48 17.80
CA VAL A 228 -8.96 22.58 18.24
C VAL A 228 -8.22 23.88 18.01
N GLU A 229 -8.89 24.83 17.37
CA GLU A 229 -8.35 26.15 17.08
C GLU A 229 -9.19 27.22 17.78
N LEU A 230 -8.54 28.18 18.42
CA LEU A 230 -9.15 29.43 18.89
C LEU A 230 -8.62 30.56 18.02
N GLN A 231 -9.41 30.93 17.02
CA GLN A 231 -9.07 31.98 16.07
C GLN A 231 -9.44 33.35 16.64
N MET A 232 -8.52 34.31 16.58
CA MET A 232 -8.82 35.69 16.95
C MET A 232 -9.68 36.33 15.86
N LYS A 233 -10.89 36.78 16.24
CA LYS A 233 -11.70 37.64 15.38
C LYS A 233 -11.03 39.00 15.29
N SER A 234 -10.81 39.44 14.05
CA SER A 234 -10.39 40.82 13.78
C SER A 234 -11.57 41.73 14.12
N THR A 235 -11.63 42.23 15.35
CA THR A 235 -12.44 43.42 15.65
C THR A 235 -11.75 44.58 14.93
N GLU A 236 -12.26 44.95 13.77
CA GLU A 236 -11.83 46.06 12.90
C GLU A 236 -10.71 46.97 13.46
N TYR A 237 -9.47 46.70 13.06
CA TYR A 237 -8.38 47.68 12.98
C TYR A 237 -7.87 47.70 11.53
N LYS A 238 -8.75 48.11 10.61
CA LYS A 238 -8.36 48.53 9.25
C LYS A 238 -8.89 49.92 8.90
N SER A 239 -9.40 50.65 9.89
CA SER A 239 -9.97 52.00 9.73
C SER A 239 -9.64 52.89 10.92
N GLN A 240 -8.36 52.91 11.33
CA GLN A 240 -7.79 54.19 11.75
C GLN A 240 -7.11 54.78 10.52
N ASP A 241 -7.83 55.74 9.98
CA ASP A 241 -7.53 56.60 8.85
C ASP A 241 -6.09 57.14 8.94
N ASP A 242 -5.23 56.74 8.00
CA ASP A 242 -3.84 57.25 7.82
C ASP A 242 -3.81 58.72 7.32
N THR A 243 -4.88 59.48 7.50
CA THR A 243 -5.05 60.87 7.07
C THR A 243 -5.21 61.82 8.25
N GLN A 244 -4.22 61.86 9.14
CA GLN A 244 -3.82 63.09 9.83
C GLN A 244 -2.29 63.21 9.88
N LEU A 245 -1.67 63.23 8.70
CA LEU A 245 -0.47 64.03 8.48
C LEU A 245 -0.91 65.48 8.24
N HIS A 246 -1.19 66.19 9.33
CA HIS A 246 -1.17 67.65 9.30
C HIS A 246 0.06 68.12 10.08
N ASP A 247 0.94 68.79 9.34
CA ASP A 247 2.11 69.51 9.81
C ASP A 247 1.76 70.40 11.01
N ASP A 248 2.26 70.02 12.19
CA ASP A 248 2.38 70.92 13.34
C ASP A 248 3.85 70.92 13.80
N PRO A 249 4.65 71.97 13.50
CA PRO A 249 6.09 72.01 13.76
C PRO A 249 6.39 72.41 15.21
N SER A 250 5.75 71.73 16.18
CA SER A 250 5.94 71.99 17.61
C SER A 250 5.89 70.73 18.49
N SER A 251 6.25 69.57 17.94
CA SER A 251 6.30 68.31 18.70
C SER A 251 7.53 67.44 18.39
N GLU A 252 8.71 68.04 18.21
CA GLU A 252 9.99 67.30 18.11
C GLU A 252 10.82 67.24 19.42
N GLU A 253 10.25 67.57 20.59
CA GLU A 253 10.99 67.51 21.88
C GLU A 253 10.28 66.74 23.02
N SER A 254 9.39 65.78 22.73
CA SER A 254 8.78 64.95 23.80
C SER A 254 8.71 63.46 23.49
N SER A 255 9.86 62.83 23.22
CA SER A 255 10.00 61.37 23.24
C SER A 255 11.02 60.89 24.29
N GLN A 256 10.94 61.45 25.49
CA GLN A 256 11.59 60.92 26.69
C GLN A 256 10.64 60.76 27.91
N GLU A 257 9.32 60.96 27.76
CA GLU A 257 8.37 60.90 28.89
C GLU A 257 7.30 59.79 28.77
N ASP A 258 7.65 58.62 28.21
CA ASP A 258 6.84 57.39 28.33
C ASP A 258 7.51 56.36 29.26
N GLU A 259 8.06 56.80 30.40
CA GLU A 259 8.53 55.90 31.48
C GLU A 259 7.47 55.57 32.55
N ASP A 260 6.24 56.09 32.42
CA ASP A 260 5.19 55.95 33.43
C ASP A 260 4.07 54.97 33.04
N THR A 261 4.41 53.68 32.95
CA THR A 261 3.41 52.60 33.00
C THR A 261 3.56 51.80 34.29
N GLU A 262 2.48 51.76 35.09
CA GLU A 262 2.30 50.73 36.11
C GLU A 262 2.10 49.39 35.40
N ILE A 263 3.05 48.47 35.58
CA ILE A 263 2.96 47.10 35.05
C ILE A 263 2.60 46.19 36.21
N GLU A 264 1.41 45.56 36.18
CA GLU A 264 0.91 44.65 37.23
C GLU A 264 1.01 45.25 38.66
N GLY A 265 0.78 46.56 38.79
CA GLY A 265 0.83 47.29 40.06
C GLY A 265 2.24 47.73 40.52
N PHE A 266 3.28 47.57 39.70
CA PHE A 266 4.62 48.08 39.96
C PHE A 266 4.93 49.36 39.16
N ASN A 267 5.28 50.44 39.86
CA ASN A 267 5.84 51.64 39.24
C ASN A 267 7.38 51.51 39.15
N PHE A 268 7.87 51.06 38.00
CA PHE A 268 9.29 50.82 37.77
C PHE A 268 10.14 52.09 37.81
N ALA A 269 9.59 53.26 37.46
CA ALA A 269 10.29 54.54 37.55
C ALA A 269 10.66 54.87 39.01
N LYS A 270 9.70 54.70 39.92
CA LYS A 270 9.92 54.92 41.35
C LYS A 270 10.85 53.88 41.99
N ILE A 271 10.75 52.62 41.59
CA ILE A 271 11.59 51.53 42.11
C ILE A 271 13.05 51.69 41.64
N LYS A 272 13.27 52.11 40.38
CA LYS A 272 14.61 52.41 39.85
C LYS A 272 15.27 53.61 40.53
N GLN A 273 14.48 54.61 40.94
CA GLN A 273 14.99 55.74 41.74
C GLN A 273 15.40 55.33 43.16
N ILE A 274 14.69 54.37 43.77
CA ILE A 274 14.96 53.91 45.13
C ILE A 274 16.13 52.91 45.19
N PHE A 275 16.33 52.09 44.14
CA PHE A 275 17.41 51.09 44.09
C PHE A 275 18.23 51.18 42.78
N PRO A 276 19.18 52.14 42.70
CA PRO A 276 19.97 52.38 41.48
C PRO A 276 20.90 51.22 41.09
N GLU A 277 21.43 50.47 42.06
CA GLU A 277 22.37 49.36 41.81
C GLU A 277 21.72 48.14 41.16
N LEU A 278 20.39 48.02 41.23
CA LEU A 278 19.63 46.88 40.70
C LEU A 278 19.00 47.17 39.34
N LYS A 279 19.37 48.26 38.66
CA LYS A 279 18.74 48.72 37.41
C LYS A 279 18.68 47.63 36.33
N ASN A 280 19.77 46.92 36.09
CA ASN A 280 19.81 45.82 35.11
C ASN A 280 18.91 44.64 35.49
N ASN A 281 18.78 44.34 36.78
CA ASN A 281 17.90 43.27 37.27
C ASN A 281 16.43 43.71 37.26
N LEU A 282 16.14 44.98 37.52
CA LEU A 282 14.81 45.59 37.40
C LEU A 282 14.37 45.66 35.93
N ASP A 283 15.28 45.91 34.99
CA ASP A 283 14.99 45.86 33.55
C ASP A 283 14.73 44.43 33.06
N LYS A 284 15.49 43.45 33.56
CA LYS A 284 15.19 42.02 33.35
C LYS A 284 13.86 41.61 33.97
N PHE A 285 13.55 42.10 35.18
CA PHE A 285 12.29 41.82 35.87
C PHE A 285 11.09 42.51 35.22
N LYS A 286 11.25 43.75 34.73
CA LYS A 286 10.27 44.45 33.90
C LYS A 286 10.01 43.69 32.62
N SER A 287 11.06 43.25 31.92
CA SER A 287 10.94 42.44 30.70
C SER A 287 10.23 41.12 30.99
N HIS A 288 10.56 40.46 32.11
CA HIS A 288 9.89 39.24 32.54
C HIS A 288 8.41 39.47 32.88
N LEU A 289 8.05 40.60 33.52
CA LEU A 289 6.66 40.94 33.82
C LEU A 289 5.86 41.30 32.57
N GLU A 290 6.47 41.97 31.60
CA GLU A 290 5.88 42.22 30.27
C GLU A 290 5.73 40.93 29.45
N GLU A 291 6.61 39.95 29.64
CA GLU A 291 6.48 38.60 29.06
C GLU A 291 5.41 37.77 29.77
N MET A 292 5.15 38.05 31.04
CA MET A 292 4.11 37.38 31.84
C MET A 292 2.72 38.02 31.75
N SER A 293 2.60 39.26 31.23
CA SER A 293 1.29 39.91 31.12
C SER A 293 0.46 39.24 30.02
N ASN A 294 -0.71 38.69 30.39
CA ASN A 294 -1.61 37.96 29.48
C ASN A 294 -2.36 38.87 28.48
N GLU A 295 -1.96 40.12 28.29
CA GLU A 295 -2.61 41.08 27.40
C GLU A 295 -1.87 41.16 26.05
N LEU A 296 -2.61 40.96 24.96
CA LEU A 296 -2.12 41.14 23.59
C LEU A 296 -1.87 42.63 23.33
N ALA A 297 -0.60 43.02 23.23
CA ALA A 297 -0.20 44.37 22.82
C ALA A 297 -0.08 44.46 21.28
N PRO A 298 -0.52 45.55 20.64
CA PRO A 298 -0.41 45.71 19.19
C PRO A 298 1.05 45.82 18.74
N LEU A 299 1.41 45.07 17.68
CA LEU A 299 2.71 45.11 17.04
C LEU A 299 2.72 46.11 15.88
N LYS A 300 3.88 46.75 15.64
CA LYS A 300 4.06 47.67 14.51
C LYS A 300 4.36 46.89 13.23
N VAL A 301 4.00 47.45 12.07
CA VAL A 301 4.07 46.76 10.77
C VAL A 301 5.46 46.19 10.44
N TRP A 302 6.54 46.93 10.73
CA TRP A 302 7.90 46.44 10.46
C TRP A 302 8.34 45.30 11.37
N GLN A 303 7.72 45.13 12.54
CA GLN A 303 8.04 44.04 13.47
C GLN A 303 7.53 42.70 12.97
N PHE A 304 6.61 42.67 11.99
CA PHE A 304 6.15 41.41 11.38
C PHE A 304 7.16 40.81 10.42
N GLN A 305 8.01 41.62 9.80
CA GLN A 305 8.84 41.20 8.66
C GLN A 305 9.69 39.97 8.99
N ASP A 306 10.52 40.04 10.03
CA ASP A 306 11.48 38.97 10.34
C ASP A 306 10.96 37.91 11.33
N LEU A 307 9.66 37.88 11.68
CA LEU A 307 9.13 37.01 12.73
C LEU A 307 9.40 35.51 12.51
N SER A 308 9.27 35.02 11.28
CA SER A 308 9.54 33.61 10.95
C SER A 308 10.99 33.25 11.25
N VAL A 309 11.94 34.08 10.79
CA VAL A 309 13.37 33.84 10.99
C VAL A 309 13.77 34.03 12.47
N GLN A 310 13.13 34.97 13.18
CA GLN A 310 13.32 35.16 14.62
C GLN A 310 12.79 33.97 15.43
N ALA A 311 11.68 33.37 15.03
CA ALA A 311 11.18 32.13 15.61
C ALA A 311 12.17 30.98 15.40
N ALA A 312 12.72 30.85 14.20
CA ALA A 312 13.73 29.84 13.90
C ALA A 312 14.99 29.98 14.76
N GLU A 313 15.53 31.20 14.89
CA GLU A 313 16.67 31.48 15.79
C GLU A 313 16.35 31.11 17.25
N ARG A 314 15.14 31.39 17.71
CA ARG A 314 14.72 31.08 19.09
C ARG A 314 14.66 29.56 19.35
N ILE A 315 14.32 28.78 18.34
CA ILE A 315 14.30 27.32 18.38
C ILE A 315 15.72 26.77 18.35
N MET A 316 16.56 27.26 17.43
CA MET A 316 17.94 26.80 17.27
C MET A 316 18.86 27.17 18.44
N SER A 317 18.55 28.27 19.15
CA SER A 317 19.25 28.67 20.38
C SER A 317 18.81 27.90 21.63
N ALA A 318 17.72 27.13 21.56
CA ALA A 318 17.30 26.27 22.65
C ALA A 318 18.20 25.03 22.76
N PRO A 319 18.33 24.42 23.96
CA PRO A 319 18.97 23.12 24.11
C PRO A 319 18.32 22.09 23.18
N LYS A 320 19.12 21.18 22.60
CA LYS A 320 18.64 20.19 21.61
C LYS A 320 17.45 19.37 22.12
N ASP A 321 17.47 18.96 23.39
CA ASP A 321 16.41 18.16 24.02
C ASP A 321 15.10 18.95 24.23
N GLU A 322 15.17 20.28 24.25
CA GLU A 322 14.02 21.16 24.44
C GLU A 322 13.58 21.85 23.14
N ALA A 323 14.38 21.80 22.08
CA ALA A 323 14.14 22.49 20.82
C ALA A 323 12.75 22.16 20.23
N LEU A 324 12.36 20.89 20.23
CA LEU A 324 11.04 20.46 19.75
C LEU A 324 9.89 21.01 20.62
N LYS A 325 10.07 21.04 21.94
CA LYS A 325 9.07 21.60 22.87
C LYS A 325 8.92 23.11 22.70
N VAL A 326 10.03 23.82 22.47
CA VAL A 326 10.04 25.25 22.16
C VAL A 326 9.34 25.51 20.82
N PHE A 327 9.62 24.70 19.80
CA PHE A 327 8.93 24.76 18.51
C PHE A 327 7.42 24.60 18.66
N ILE A 328 6.96 23.56 19.38
CA ILE A 328 5.53 23.31 19.63
C ILE A 328 4.89 24.50 20.35
N ASN A 329 5.53 25.02 21.39
CA ASN A 329 4.98 26.14 22.16
C ASN A 329 4.87 27.41 21.30
N ILE A 330 5.88 27.70 20.48
CA ILE A 330 5.84 28.85 19.55
C ILE A 330 4.71 28.68 18.54
N ALA A 331 4.59 27.53 17.88
CA ALA A 331 3.55 27.31 16.88
C ALA A 331 2.13 27.37 17.48
N GLN A 332 1.91 26.69 18.61
CA GLN A 332 0.59 26.56 19.23
C GLN A 332 0.09 27.84 19.96
N ASN A 333 1.01 28.69 20.43
CA ASN A 333 0.71 29.93 21.18
C ASN A 333 1.27 31.19 20.51
N PHE A 334 1.47 31.14 19.19
CA PHE A 334 2.17 32.19 18.43
C PHE A 334 1.68 33.61 18.73
N PRO A 335 0.36 33.91 18.82
CA PRO A 335 -0.08 35.28 19.07
C PRO A 335 0.43 35.90 20.37
N MET A 336 0.63 35.09 21.41
CA MET A 336 1.23 35.57 22.68
C MET A 336 2.75 35.70 22.58
N GLN A 337 3.41 34.85 21.78
CA GLN A 337 4.86 34.80 21.67
C GLN A 337 5.44 35.86 20.71
N ALA A 338 4.64 36.39 19.77
CA ALA A 338 5.09 37.28 18.70
C ALA A 338 5.88 38.50 19.20
N LYS A 339 5.46 39.15 20.30
CA LYS A 339 6.17 40.30 20.87
C LYS A 339 7.54 39.94 21.46
N GLY A 340 7.65 38.77 22.09
CA GLY A 340 8.92 38.24 22.58
C GLY A 340 9.87 37.91 21.44
N LEU A 341 9.35 37.29 20.38
CA LEU A 341 10.11 36.92 19.19
C LEU A 341 10.69 38.13 18.45
N ALA A 342 9.93 39.23 18.35
CA ALA A 342 10.38 40.47 17.72
C ALA A 342 11.67 41.07 18.30
N LYS A 343 12.03 40.72 19.55
CA LYS A 343 13.26 41.17 20.24
C LYS A 343 14.48 40.27 19.95
N THR A 344 14.29 39.14 19.28
CA THR A 344 15.35 38.15 19.03
C THR A 344 16.27 38.62 17.90
N VAL A 345 17.58 38.55 18.13
CA VAL A 345 18.61 38.89 17.13
C VAL A 345 18.97 37.64 16.35
N VAL A 346 18.85 37.71 15.03
CA VAL A 346 19.07 36.57 14.11
C VAL A 346 20.54 36.50 13.66
N ASN A 347 21.11 35.29 13.65
CA ASN A 347 22.44 35.05 13.09
C ASN A 347 22.42 35.11 11.54
N PRO A 348 23.30 35.90 10.89
CA PRO A 348 23.34 35.98 9.42
C PRO A 348 23.73 34.66 8.73
N GLU A 349 24.48 33.76 9.40
CA GLU A 349 24.83 32.44 8.86
C GLU A 349 23.59 31.54 8.73
N LEU A 350 22.74 31.53 9.76
CA LEU A 350 21.46 30.82 9.79
C LEU A 350 20.55 31.29 8.65
N LYS A 351 20.41 32.61 8.48
CA LYS A 351 19.60 33.19 7.39
C LYS A 351 20.10 32.78 6.01
N ARG A 352 21.41 32.67 5.80
CA ARG A 352 21.99 32.27 4.51
C ARG A 352 21.81 30.78 4.23
N GLU A 353 22.01 29.92 5.24
CA GLU A 353 21.79 28.48 5.11
C GLU A 353 20.31 28.17 4.80
N MET A 354 19.38 28.81 5.54
CA MET A 354 17.94 28.67 5.30
C MET A 354 17.55 29.06 3.87
N LYS A 355 18.04 30.20 3.37
CA LYS A 355 17.76 30.64 2.00
C LYS A 355 18.25 29.63 0.96
N LYS A 356 19.47 29.12 1.13
CA LYS A 356 20.05 28.12 0.23
C LYS A 356 19.22 26.83 0.23
N ASN A 357 18.80 26.36 1.40
CA ASN A 357 17.94 25.18 1.53
C ASN A 357 16.56 25.42 0.90
N SER A 358 15.95 26.58 1.14
CA SER A 358 14.68 26.98 0.52
C SER A 358 14.74 26.96 -1.01
N ASP A 359 15.80 27.49 -1.62
CA ASP A 359 15.95 27.51 -3.09
C ASP A 359 16.08 26.08 -3.67
N ILE A 360 16.77 25.19 -2.95
CA ILE A 360 16.90 23.77 -3.34
C ILE A 360 15.57 23.04 -3.20
N PHE A 361 14.84 23.26 -2.10
CA PHE A 361 13.52 22.64 -1.90
C PHE A 361 12.49 23.14 -2.92
N ALA A 362 12.52 24.43 -3.28
CA ALA A 362 11.65 24.98 -4.33
C ALA A 362 11.94 24.37 -5.71
N SER A 363 13.21 24.13 -6.04
CA SER A 363 13.60 23.56 -7.35
C SER A 363 13.45 22.04 -7.43
N THR A 364 13.65 21.32 -6.32
CA THR A 364 13.66 19.84 -6.29
C THR A 364 12.32 19.26 -5.88
N LEU A 365 11.68 19.83 -4.85
CA LEU A 365 10.46 19.31 -4.23
C LEU A 365 9.23 20.19 -4.48
N ASN A 366 9.39 21.31 -5.18
CA ASN A 366 8.35 22.32 -5.40
C ASN A 366 7.74 22.89 -4.10
N LEU A 367 8.51 22.89 -3.00
CA LEU A 367 8.07 23.40 -1.69
C LEU A 367 8.40 24.89 -1.55
N GLN A 368 7.40 25.70 -1.20
CA GLN A 368 7.59 27.11 -0.89
C GLN A 368 7.86 27.33 0.62
N PRO A 369 8.42 28.48 1.04
CA PRO A 369 8.72 28.81 2.45
C PRO A 369 7.53 28.83 3.42
N SER A 370 6.29 28.72 2.95
CA SER A 370 5.09 28.61 3.81
C SER A 370 4.56 27.19 3.91
N ASP A 371 5.02 26.30 3.03
CA ASP A 371 4.44 24.98 2.86
C ASP A 371 5.02 24.06 3.94
N THR A 372 4.16 23.18 4.46
CA THR A 372 4.55 22.18 5.45
C THR A 372 4.62 20.83 4.79
N ALA A 373 5.78 20.18 4.88
CA ALA A 373 5.99 18.85 4.34
C ALA A 373 6.51 17.93 5.43
N LEU A 374 5.88 16.76 5.59
CA LEU A 374 6.41 15.66 6.38
C LEU A 374 6.84 14.54 5.44
N PHE A 375 8.04 14.01 5.65
CA PHE A 375 8.55 12.85 4.97
C PHE A 375 8.86 11.75 5.97
N ILE A 376 8.34 10.55 5.73
CA ILE A 376 8.66 9.35 6.52
C ILE A 376 9.33 8.34 5.58
N ASN A 377 10.61 8.04 5.81
CA ASN A 377 11.46 7.24 4.90
C ASN A 377 11.36 7.71 3.43
N GLY A 378 11.33 9.03 3.22
CA GLY A 378 11.20 9.68 1.92
C GLY A 378 9.77 9.77 1.34
N MET A 379 8.76 9.15 1.96
CA MET A 379 7.36 9.27 1.51
C MET A 379 6.78 10.61 1.92
N PHE A 380 6.22 11.38 0.98
CA PHE A 380 5.64 12.69 1.25
C PHE A 380 4.24 12.62 1.88
N TYR A 381 4.02 13.47 2.89
CA TYR A 381 2.78 13.66 3.61
C TYR A 381 2.46 15.13 3.74
N ASP A 382 1.33 15.52 3.15
CA ASP A 382 0.71 16.81 3.41
C ASP A 382 -0.02 16.75 4.75
N ILE A 383 0.46 17.54 5.71
CA ILE A 383 -0.06 17.59 7.08
C ILE A 383 -1.46 18.16 7.14
N ASP A 384 -1.85 19.02 6.20
CA ASP A 384 -3.17 19.66 6.23
C ASP A 384 -4.24 18.66 5.79
N LEU A 385 -3.94 17.78 4.83
CA LEU A 385 -4.87 16.78 4.30
C LEU A 385 -4.83 15.44 5.03
N ILE A 386 -3.68 15.04 5.59
CA ILE A 386 -3.56 13.68 6.13
C ILE A 386 -4.08 13.55 7.56
N ASP A 387 -4.75 12.43 7.79
CA ASP A 387 -5.16 11.95 9.11
C ASP A 387 -4.06 11.15 9.81
N VAL A 388 -3.98 11.28 11.12
CA VAL A 388 -3.01 10.52 11.94
C VAL A 388 -3.26 9.01 11.88
N TYR A 389 -4.51 8.60 11.68
CA TYR A 389 -4.89 7.20 11.47
C TYR A 389 -4.20 6.61 10.23
N GLY A 390 -4.20 7.35 9.11
CA GLY A 390 -3.51 6.94 7.89
C GLY A 390 -1.99 6.91 8.05
N ILE A 391 -1.41 7.85 8.82
CA ILE A 391 0.02 7.81 9.16
C ILE A 391 0.35 6.54 9.94
N LEU A 392 -0.46 6.14 10.93
CA LEU A 392 -0.21 4.94 11.72
C LEU A 392 -0.20 3.66 10.87
N GLU A 393 -1.17 3.51 9.97
CA GLU A 393 -1.24 2.34 9.09
C GLU A 393 0.01 2.22 8.21
N VAL A 394 0.48 3.35 7.64
CA VAL A 394 1.71 3.34 6.86
C VAL A 394 2.92 3.05 7.73
N LEU A 395 3.01 3.61 8.95
CA LEU A 395 4.09 3.30 9.90
C LEU A 395 4.16 1.82 10.24
N ARG A 396 3.03 1.14 10.40
CA ARG A 396 2.97 -0.32 10.65
C ARG A 396 3.51 -1.12 9.46
N ASN A 397 3.02 -0.82 8.26
CA ASN A 397 3.46 -1.48 7.03
C ASN A 397 4.95 -1.24 6.74
N GLU A 398 5.43 -0.03 7.00
CA GLU A 398 6.83 0.35 6.86
C GLU A 398 7.70 -0.37 7.89
N LEU A 399 7.28 -0.43 9.16
CA LEU A 399 8.01 -1.12 10.22
C LEU A 399 8.21 -2.60 9.87
N ARG A 400 7.18 -3.28 9.37
CA ARG A 400 7.28 -4.68 8.91
C ARG A 400 8.37 -4.86 7.85
N SER A 401 8.44 -3.93 6.90
CA SER A 401 9.45 -3.96 5.84
C SER A 401 10.85 -3.69 6.39
N MET A 402 10.99 -2.73 7.30
CA MET A 402 12.27 -2.36 7.89
C MET A 402 12.82 -3.46 8.82
N GLU A 403 11.98 -4.02 9.71
CA GLU A 403 12.34 -5.15 10.57
C GLU A 403 12.67 -6.39 9.74
N GLY A 404 11.91 -6.65 8.67
CA GLY A 404 12.20 -7.74 7.74
C GLY A 404 13.60 -7.61 7.11
N LEU A 405 13.98 -6.41 6.65
CA LEU A 405 15.31 -6.14 6.10
C LEU A 405 16.42 -6.26 7.17
N HIS A 406 16.15 -5.78 8.39
CA HIS A 406 17.08 -5.89 9.50
C HIS A 406 17.33 -7.35 9.89
N ASN A 407 16.28 -8.17 9.96
CA ASN A 407 16.37 -9.62 10.25
C ASN A 407 17.13 -10.39 9.17
N ILE A 408 17.13 -9.89 7.93
CA ILE A 408 17.92 -10.45 6.81
C ILE A 408 19.41 -10.08 6.93
N GLY A 409 19.77 -9.11 7.78
CA GLY A 409 21.13 -8.64 8.00
C GLY A 409 21.49 -7.36 7.24
N ILE A 410 20.51 -6.58 6.78
CA ILE A 410 20.75 -5.31 6.08
C ILE A 410 20.90 -4.15 7.07
N THR A 411 21.97 -3.37 6.90
CA THR A 411 22.27 -2.18 7.70
C THR A 411 21.32 -1.02 7.40
N ASN A 412 21.10 -0.12 8.36
CA ASN A 412 20.18 1.03 8.21
C ASN A 412 20.52 1.94 7.00
N LYS A 413 21.81 2.06 6.62
CA LYS A 413 22.24 2.85 5.45
C LYS A 413 21.81 2.23 4.12
N ARG A 414 22.01 0.92 3.95
CA ARG A 414 21.54 0.19 2.76
C ARG A 414 20.03 0.09 2.72
N MET A 415 19.40 0.00 3.91
CA MET A 415 17.96 -0.07 4.07
C MET A 415 17.24 1.13 3.47
N SER A 416 17.68 2.37 3.73
CA SER A 416 17.05 3.57 3.16
C SER A 416 17.08 3.58 1.64
N SER A 417 18.20 3.17 1.04
CA SER A 417 18.34 3.07 -0.43
C SER A 417 17.48 1.97 -1.04
N LEU A 418 17.33 0.83 -0.35
CA LEU A 418 16.46 -0.27 -0.79
C LEU A 418 14.98 0.06 -0.63
N LEU A 419 14.62 0.74 0.46
CA LEU A 419 13.26 1.24 0.68
C LEU A 419 12.91 2.30 -0.35
N ALA A 420 13.83 3.19 -0.72
CA ALA A 420 13.61 4.21 -1.76
C ALA A 420 13.29 3.64 -3.16
N LEU A 421 13.45 2.34 -3.39
CA LEU A 421 13.11 1.73 -4.66
C LEU A 421 11.60 1.68 -4.89
N ASP A 422 11.21 2.18 -6.06
CA ASP A 422 9.84 2.11 -6.54
C ASP A 422 9.71 1.03 -7.64
N PHE A 423 8.78 0.11 -7.42
CA PHE A 423 8.43 -0.99 -8.32
C PHE A 423 7.03 -0.84 -8.94
N GLY A 424 6.26 0.19 -8.55
CA GLY A 424 4.87 0.40 -8.96
C GLY A 424 4.73 1.14 -10.29
N ASP A 425 5.48 2.23 -10.49
CA ASP A 425 5.17 3.21 -11.55
C ASP A 425 5.69 2.85 -12.95
N ASP A 426 6.76 2.06 -13.07
CA ASP A 426 7.35 1.75 -14.40
C ASP A 426 6.75 0.51 -15.08
N SER A 427 6.08 -0.38 -14.34
CA SER A 427 5.59 -1.64 -14.92
C SER A 427 4.41 -1.45 -15.88
N ASP A 428 3.63 -0.38 -15.72
CA ASP A 428 2.57 -0.03 -16.66
C ASP A 428 3.12 0.64 -17.93
N SER A 429 4.40 1.08 -17.92
CA SER A 429 5.00 1.81 -19.05
C SER A 429 5.68 0.91 -20.10
N GLN A 430 6.09 -0.29 -19.69
CA GLN A 430 6.76 -1.29 -20.54
C GLN A 430 5.86 -2.49 -20.76
N GLU A 431 4.87 -2.31 -21.62
CA GLU A 431 4.04 -3.40 -22.11
C GLU A 431 4.91 -4.40 -22.89
N PHE A 432 4.76 -5.68 -22.54
CA PHE A 432 5.39 -6.77 -23.27
C PHE A 432 4.64 -7.01 -24.57
N ALA A 433 5.40 -7.17 -25.66
CA ALA A 433 4.87 -7.36 -26.99
C ALA A 433 5.25 -8.73 -27.55
N ILE A 434 4.45 -9.25 -28.47
CA ILE A 434 4.73 -10.46 -29.25
C ILE A 434 5.46 -10.06 -30.54
N ASP A 435 6.43 -10.87 -30.99
CA ASP A 435 7.03 -10.69 -32.32
C ASP A 435 5.98 -10.95 -33.42
N ILE A 436 5.68 -9.90 -34.19
CA ILE A 436 4.67 -9.93 -35.25
C ILE A 436 5.23 -10.27 -36.64
N ARG A 437 6.54 -10.52 -36.77
CA ARG A 437 7.17 -10.86 -38.05
C ARG A 437 6.96 -12.33 -38.40
N ASP A 438 5.70 -12.69 -38.65
CA ASP A 438 5.32 -14.06 -39.01
C ASP A 438 4.56 -14.14 -40.34
N SER A 439 4.73 -15.25 -41.04
CA SER A 439 4.04 -15.55 -42.31
C SER A 439 2.59 -15.97 -42.10
N ALA A 440 2.19 -16.29 -40.86
CA ALA A 440 0.80 -16.59 -40.50
C ALA A 440 -0.13 -15.37 -40.58
N ILE A 441 0.42 -14.15 -40.55
CA ILE A 441 -0.37 -12.92 -40.53
C ILE A 441 -0.74 -12.49 -41.95
N ASN A 442 -2.05 -12.48 -42.23
CA ASN A 442 -2.59 -11.99 -43.50
C ASN A 442 -2.81 -10.48 -43.43
N TRP A 443 -1.93 -9.69 -44.04
CA TRP A 443 -2.02 -8.23 -44.09
C TRP A 443 -3.08 -7.74 -45.09
N VAL A 444 -3.99 -6.87 -44.62
CA VAL A 444 -5.10 -6.30 -45.41
C VAL A 444 -4.67 -5.07 -46.21
N ASN A 445 -3.81 -4.23 -45.63
CA ASN A 445 -3.25 -3.01 -46.22
C ASN A 445 -1.76 -2.87 -45.92
N ASP A 446 -1.06 -2.07 -46.72
CA ASP A 446 0.34 -1.68 -46.51
C ASP A 446 0.51 -0.18 -46.73
N ILE A 447 0.84 0.55 -45.67
CA ILE A 447 0.91 2.02 -45.70
C ILE A 447 2.05 2.50 -46.60
N GLU A 448 3.11 1.71 -46.74
CA GLU A 448 4.28 2.09 -47.51
C GLU A 448 4.07 1.87 -49.00
N GLN A 449 3.43 0.76 -49.38
CA GLN A 449 3.31 0.34 -50.77
C GLN A 449 2.00 0.76 -51.44
N ASP A 450 0.88 0.83 -50.69
CA ASP A 450 -0.43 1.05 -51.31
C ASP A 450 -0.57 2.46 -51.91
N SER A 451 -1.19 2.53 -53.10
CA SER A 451 -1.41 3.78 -53.83
C SER A 451 -2.27 4.79 -53.08
N LYS A 452 -3.15 4.33 -52.17
CA LYS A 452 -4.04 5.16 -51.34
C LYS A 452 -3.26 6.11 -50.45
N TYR A 453 -2.09 5.71 -49.93
CA TYR A 453 -1.25 6.52 -49.04
C TYR A 453 -0.19 7.33 -49.78
N GLY A 454 -0.19 7.32 -51.12
CA GLY A 454 0.83 7.99 -51.93
C GLY A 454 0.96 9.50 -51.73
N ARG A 455 -0.07 10.15 -51.17
CA ARG A 455 -0.04 11.59 -50.82
C ARG A 455 0.75 11.90 -49.55
N TRP A 456 1.03 10.91 -48.70
CA TRP A 456 1.70 11.09 -47.42
C TRP A 456 3.22 11.16 -47.60
N SER A 457 3.88 11.93 -46.73
CA SER A 457 5.34 12.01 -46.70
C SER A 457 5.93 10.71 -46.15
N SER A 458 7.03 10.24 -46.74
CA SER A 458 7.79 9.08 -46.25
C SER A 458 8.79 9.43 -45.15
N SER A 459 8.99 10.72 -44.83
CA SER A 459 9.95 11.14 -43.80
C SER A 459 9.34 11.03 -42.41
N LEU A 460 10.05 10.35 -41.50
CA LEU A 460 9.69 10.20 -40.09
C LEU A 460 9.77 11.52 -39.32
N MET A 461 10.48 12.52 -39.84
CA MET A 461 10.54 13.88 -39.26
C MET A 461 9.17 14.56 -39.19
N GLU A 462 8.20 14.13 -40.01
CA GLU A 462 6.82 14.61 -39.94
C GLU A 462 6.16 14.29 -38.58
N LEU A 463 6.61 13.22 -37.90
CA LEU A 463 6.12 12.85 -36.58
C LEU A 463 6.47 13.88 -35.50
N LEU A 464 7.55 14.65 -35.69
CA LEU A 464 8.00 15.69 -34.75
C LEU A 464 7.24 17.01 -34.92
N ARG A 465 6.37 17.15 -35.94
CA ARG A 465 5.63 18.38 -36.14
C ARG A 465 4.54 18.57 -35.07
N PRO A 466 4.42 19.77 -34.51
CA PRO A 466 3.39 20.08 -33.53
C PRO A 466 2.01 20.00 -34.19
N THR A 467 1.05 19.43 -33.47
CA THR A 467 -0.33 19.24 -33.92
C THR A 467 -1.20 19.08 -32.67
N PHE A 468 -2.52 19.26 -32.83
CA PHE A 468 -3.47 19.09 -31.74
C PHE A 468 -3.40 17.69 -31.10
N PRO A 469 -3.43 17.60 -29.75
CA PRO A 469 -3.54 16.31 -29.04
C PRO A 469 -4.73 15.49 -29.54
N GLY A 470 -4.57 14.16 -29.66
CA GLY A 470 -5.61 13.25 -30.15
C GLY A 470 -5.63 13.04 -31.67
N MET A 471 -4.91 13.85 -32.46
CA MET A 471 -4.84 13.63 -33.92
C MET A 471 -3.77 12.61 -34.30
N MET A 472 -4.16 11.52 -34.97
CA MET A 472 -3.23 10.58 -35.58
C MET A 472 -2.40 11.24 -36.70
N ARG A 473 -1.09 11.03 -36.71
CA ARG A 473 -0.16 11.63 -37.69
C ARG A 473 -0.17 10.82 -38.99
N GLN A 474 -0.32 11.51 -40.12
CA GLN A 474 -0.28 10.90 -41.45
C GLN A 474 1.16 10.80 -41.95
N VAL A 475 1.77 9.63 -41.79
CA VAL A 475 3.14 9.34 -42.27
C VAL A 475 3.11 8.06 -43.08
N ARG A 476 3.77 8.05 -44.24
CA ARG A 476 3.82 6.89 -45.16
C ARG A 476 4.82 5.83 -44.69
N ARG A 477 4.62 5.33 -43.47
CA ARG A 477 5.46 4.34 -42.77
C ARG A 477 4.59 3.41 -41.92
N ASN A 478 4.97 2.14 -41.82
CA ASN A 478 4.25 1.13 -41.05
C ASN A 478 4.52 1.25 -39.53
N LEU A 479 4.11 2.38 -38.94
CA LEU A 479 4.32 2.71 -37.52
C LEU A 479 3.40 1.95 -36.57
N TYR A 480 2.17 1.69 -36.98
CA TYR A 480 1.11 1.14 -36.14
C TYR A 480 0.53 -0.10 -36.82
N ASN A 481 0.81 -1.27 -36.25
CA ASN A 481 0.40 -2.56 -36.78
C ASN A 481 -0.66 -3.20 -35.87
N LEU A 482 -1.90 -3.26 -36.34
CA LEU A 482 -3.05 -3.86 -35.65
C LEU A 482 -3.29 -5.27 -36.16
N ILE A 483 -3.17 -6.29 -35.29
CA ILE A 483 -3.35 -7.69 -35.65
C ILE A 483 -4.55 -8.26 -34.90
N LEU A 484 -5.43 -8.93 -35.63
CA LEU A 484 -6.63 -9.56 -35.09
C LEU A 484 -6.46 -11.07 -35.10
N ILE A 485 -6.52 -11.67 -33.92
CA ILE A 485 -6.57 -13.13 -33.74
C ILE A 485 -8.01 -13.49 -33.37
N ILE A 486 -8.73 -14.07 -34.32
CA ILE A 486 -10.18 -14.26 -34.21
C ILE A 486 -10.58 -15.68 -34.60
N ASP A 487 -11.62 -16.20 -33.95
CA ASP A 487 -12.33 -17.38 -34.43
C ASP A 487 -13.30 -16.93 -35.53
N PRO A 488 -13.10 -17.36 -36.79
CA PRO A 488 -13.93 -16.92 -37.90
C PRO A 488 -15.39 -17.43 -37.84
N THR A 489 -15.70 -18.31 -36.88
CA THR A 489 -17.06 -18.86 -36.70
C THR A 489 -17.92 -18.10 -35.68
N ASP A 490 -17.30 -17.26 -34.84
CA ASP A 490 -17.98 -16.50 -33.80
C ASP A 490 -18.51 -15.15 -34.34
N PRO A 491 -19.84 -14.89 -34.29
CA PRO A 491 -20.41 -13.63 -34.76
C PRO A 491 -20.16 -12.43 -33.85
N SER A 492 -19.65 -12.62 -32.62
CA SER A 492 -19.39 -11.55 -31.64
C SER A 492 -18.43 -10.45 -32.17
N ILE A 493 -17.54 -10.82 -33.08
CA ILE A 493 -16.50 -9.95 -33.64
C ILE A 493 -16.98 -9.00 -34.76
N LYS A 494 -18.23 -9.16 -35.22
CA LYS A 494 -18.77 -8.45 -36.39
C LYS A 494 -18.64 -6.93 -36.29
N ASP A 495 -18.96 -6.35 -35.14
CA ASP A 495 -18.98 -4.90 -35.00
C ASP A 495 -17.57 -4.30 -34.89
N VAL A 496 -16.63 -5.04 -34.28
CA VAL A 496 -15.19 -4.71 -34.28
C VAL A 496 -14.63 -4.74 -35.72
N LEU A 497 -14.97 -5.76 -36.51
CA LEU A 497 -14.52 -5.84 -37.92
C LEU A 497 -15.08 -4.70 -38.79
N LYS A 498 -16.31 -4.26 -38.57
CA LYS A 498 -16.86 -3.09 -39.28
C LYS A 498 -16.13 -1.80 -38.93
N LEU A 499 -15.73 -1.62 -37.67
CA LEU A 499 -14.95 -0.47 -37.25
C LEU A 499 -13.56 -0.48 -37.91
N ILE A 500 -12.94 -1.65 -38.01
CA ILE A 500 -11.66 -1.82 -38.71
C ILE A 500 -11.80 -1.59 -40.22
N GLU A 501 -12.88 -2.07 -40.83
CA GLU A 501 -13.23 -1.78 -42.22
C GLU A 501 -13.35 -0.26 -42.42
N SER A 502 -13.95 0.46 -41.47
CA SER A 502 -14.01 1.92 -41.45
C SER A 502 -12.62 2.56 -41.42
N PHE A 503 -11.70 2.09 -40.58
CA PHE A 503 -10.32 2.59 -40.53
C PHE A 503 -9.57 2.43 -41.87
N VAL A 504 -9.71 1.27 -42.51
CA VAL A 504 -9.06 1.01 -43.81
C VAL A 504 -9.68 1.85 -44.92
N VAL A 505 -11.00 2.04 -44.92
CA VAL A 505 -11.72 2.85 -45.91
C VAL A 505 -11.39 4.35 -45.76
N HIS A 506 -11.31 4.85 -44.53
CA HIS A 506 -11.00 6.25 -44.24
C HIS A 506 -9.49 6.56 -44.21
N THR A 507 -8.64 5.63 -44.64
CA THR A 507 -7.18 5.81 -44.71
C THR A 507 -6.56 6.21 -43.37
N ALA A 508 -6.99 5.56 -42.27
CA ALA A 508 -6.30 5.70 -40.99
C ALA A 508 -4.84 5.23 -41.10
N PRO A 509 -3.88 5.81 -40.36
CA PRO A 509 -2.47 5.42 -40.40
C PRO A 509 -2.21 4.13 -39.61
N ILE A 510 -3.03 3.09 -39.82
CA ILE A 510 -2.96 1.79 -39.13
C ILE A 510 -2.88 0.68 -40.18
N ARG A 511 -1.90 -0.21 -40.03
CA ARG A 511 -1.73 -1.41 -40.84
C ARG A 511 -2.45 -2.57 -40.18
N VAL A 512 -3.40 -3.20 -40.87
CA VAL A 512 -4.29 -4.23 -40.32
C VAL A 512 -3.85 -5.61 -40.82
N GLY A 513 -3.69 -6.56 -39.89
CA GLY A 513 -3.41 -7.97 -40.14
C GLY A 513 -4.45 -8.87 -39.47
N ILE A 514 -4.71 -10.04 -40.06
CA ILE A 514 -5.72 -11.00 -39.57
C ILE A 514 -5.10 -12.40 -39.48
N VAL A 515 -5.38 -13.09 -38.38
CA VAL A 515 -5.04 -14.49 -38.13
C VAL A 515 -6.31 -15.22 -37.70
N PHE A 516 -6.67 -16.29 -38.39
CA PHE A 516 -7.82 -17.11 -38.01
C PHE A 516 -7.40 -18.28 -37.14
N LYS A 517 -8.15 -18.49 -36.06
CA LYS A 517 -8.10 -19.71 -35.27
C LYS A 517 -8.94 -20.78 -35.97
N VAL A 518 -8.26 -21.69 -36.66
CA VAL A 518 -8.88 -22.79 -37.41
C VAL A 518 -8.32 -24.12 -36.94
N ASN A 519 -9.11 -25.19 -37.14
CA ASN A 519 -8.68 -26.54 -36.79
C ASN A 519 -7.54 -26.99 -37.72
N ASP A 520 -6.49 -27.59 -37.16
CA ASP A 520 -5.25 -27.95 -37.86
C ASP A 520 -5.27 -29.36 -38.45
N THR A 521 -6.27 -30.17 -38.08
CA THR A 521 -6.38 -31.58 -38.49
C THR A 521 -6.48 -31.73 -40.00
N THR A 522 -5.54 -32.47 -40.59
CA THR A 522 -5.42 -32.67 -42.04
C THR A 522 -6.53 -33.51 -42.68
N THR A 523 -7.43 -34.08 -41.88
CA THR A 523 -8.55 -34.91 -42.33
C THR A 523 -9.82 -34.13 -42.64
N LEU A 524 -9.89 -32.85 -42.26
CA LEU A 524 -11.06 -31.99 -42.44
C LEU A 524 -10.82 -31.00 -43.58
N ASN A 525 -11.84 -30.76 -44.41
CA ASN A 525 -11.79 -29.84 -45.55
C ASN A 525 -12.79 -28.69 -45.36
N GLY A 526 -12.69 -27.64 -46.20
CA GLY A 526 -13.61 -26.49 -46.19
C GLY A 526 -15.07 -26.83 -46.50
N LEU A 527 -15.37 -28.03 -47.01
CA LEU A 527 -16.75 -28.53 -47.17
C LEU A 527 -17.36 -29.06 -45.87
N GLN A 528 -16.53 -29.42 -44.89
CA GLN A 528 -16.92 -30.05 -43.62
C GLN A 528 -16.82 -29.07 -42.45
N ASP A 529 -15.82 -28.20 -42.47
CA ASP A 529 -15.55 -27.22 -41.40
C ASP A 529 -15.72 -25.78 -41.89
N ALA A 530 -16.49 -24.98 -41.14
CA ALA A 530 -16.79 -23.60 -41.49
C ALA A 530 -15.60 -22.64 -41.32
N GLY A 531 -14.70 -22.92 -40.36
CA GLY A 531 -13.50 -22.12 -40.16
C GLY A 531 -12.50 -22.30 -41.30
N ILE A 532 -12.28 -23.54 -41.74
CA ILE A 532 -11.46 -23.83 -42.93
C ILE A 532 -12.08 -23.18 -44.17
N ALA A 533 -13.41 -23.24 -44.31
CA ALA A 533 -14.10 -22.60 -45.43
C ALA A 533 -13.86 -21.09 -45.49
N MET A 534 -13.85 -20.42 -44.33
CA MET A 534 -13.56 -18.99 -44.21
C MET A 534 -12.10 -18.65 -44.56
N GLN A 535 -11.15 -19.48 -44.14
CA GLN A 535 -9.73 -19.33 -44.51
C GLN A 535 -9.53 -19.43 -46.03
N CYS A 536 -10.09 -20.47 -46.66
CA CYS A 536 -9.98 -20.65 -48.12
C CYS A 536 -10.65 -19.50 -48.88
N ALA A 537 -11.82 -19.05 -48.42
CA ALA A 537 -12.52 -17.90 -49.01
C ALA A 537 -11.70 -16.60 -48.90
N LEU A 538 -11.05 -16.36 -47.77
CA LEU A 538 -10.17 -15.22 -47.56
C LEU A 538 -8.96 -15.28 -48.53
N ASN A 539 -8.26 -16.41 -48.56
CA ASN A 539 -7.09 -16.62 -49.42
C ASN A 539 -7.42 -16.42 -50.90
N TYR A 540 -8.57 -16.93 -51.36
CA TYR A 540 -9.06 -16.75 -52.72
C TYR A 540 -9.24 -15.26 -53.08
N VAL A 541 -9.93 -14.48 -52.23
CA VAL A 541 -10.20 -13.07 -52.52
C VAL A 541 -8.92 -12.23 -52.44
N MET A 542 -8.03 -12.52 -51.48
CA MET A 542 -6.74 -11.82 -51.37
C MET A 542 -5.87 -12.00 -52.63
N GLN A 543 -5.89 -13.17 -53.27
CA GLN A 543 -5.13 -13.40 -54.51
C GLN A 543 -5.80 -12.81 -55.76
N LYS A 544 -7.13 -12.83 -55.85
CA LYS A 544 -7.87 -12.42 -57.06
C LYS A 544 -8.19 -10.92 -57.12
N LYS A 545 -8.38 -10.27 -55.97
CA LYS A 545 -8.73 -8.84 -55.87
C LYS A 545 -7.70 -8.08 -55.02
N ASP A 546 -8.05 -7.80 -53.78
CA ASP A 546 -7.33 -6.97 -52.83
C ASP A 546 -7.76 -7.28 -51.39
N GLY A 547 -6.90 -6.94 -50.42
CA GLY A 547 -7.15 -7.17 -48.99
C GLY A 547 -8.45 -6.53 -48.45
N PRO A 548 -8.78 -5.26 -48.77
CA PRO A 548 -10.01 -4.64 -48.30
C PRO A 548 -11.29 -5.36 -48.77
N ALA A 549 -11.32 -5.90 -49.99
CA ALA A 549 -12.44 -6.72 -50.45
C ALA A 549 -12.54 -8.05 -49.67
N ALA A 550 -11.40 -8.62 -49.27
CA ALA A 550 -11.38 -9.82 -48.44
C ALA A 550 -11.97 -9.56 -47.04
N LEU A 551 -11.62 -8.43 -46.41
CA LEU A 551 -12.20 -8.00 -45.13
C LEU A 551 -13.72 -7.76 -45.24
N SER A 552 -14.16 -7.09 -46.31
CA SER A 552 -15.59 -6.84 -46.56
C SER A 552 -16.38 -8.13 -46.79
N LEU A 553 -15.77 -9.15 -47.43
CA LEU A 553 -16.37 -10.48 -47.56
C LEU A 553 -16.60 -11.13 -46.19
N VAL A 554 -15.57 -11.13 -45.31
CA VAL A 554 -15.66 -11.71 -43.97
C VAL A 554 -16.74 -11.02 -43.13
N SER A 555 -16.75 -9.67 -43.14
CA SER A 555 -17.77 -8.83 -42.50
C SER A 555 -19.19 -9.17 -43.01
N ALA A 556 -19.34 -9.40 -44.32
CA ALA A 556 -20.63 -9.75 -44.92
C ALA A 556 -21.10 -11.18 -44.59
N ILE A 557 -20.19 -12.15 -44.44
CA ILE A 557 -20.53 -13.52 -44.03
C ILE A 557 -20.97 -13.54 -42.57
N LEU A 558 -20.17 -12.94 -41.67
CA LEU A 558 -20.52 -12.79 -40.26
C LEU A 558 -21.80 -11.96 -40.08
N GLY A 559 -22.06 -11.03 -40.99
CA GLY A 559 -23.27 -10.22 -41.02
C GLY A 559 -24.57 -11.00 -41.18
N ARG A 560 -24.53 -12.19 -41.79
CA ARG A 560 -25.70 -13.05 -42.05
C ARG A 560 -25.89 -14.18 -41.04
N ALA A 561 -24.84 -14.58 -40.34
CA ALA A 561 -24.92 -15.61 -39.33
C ALA A 561 -25.67 -15.10 -38.08
N SER A 562 -26.49 -15.95 -37.48
CA SER A 562 -27.27 -15.63 -36.26
C SER A 562 -26.61 -16.16 -34.98
N GLU A 563 -26.12 -17.41 -34.97
CA GLU A 563 -25.43 -18.00 -33.81
C GLU A 563 -23.99 -18.45 -34.12
N LYS A 564 -23.77 -19.22 -35.20
CA LYS A 564 -22.44 -19.60 -35.70
C LYS A 564 -22.43 -19.62 -37.22
N VAL A 565 -21.30 -19.28 -37.83
CA VAL A 565 -21.13 -19.36 -39.29
C VAL A 565 -21.17 -20.82 -39.74
N THR A 566 -22.00 -21.14 -40.74
CA THR A 566 -22.04 -22.46 -41.36
C THR A 566 -21.40 -22.46 -42.74
N VAL A 567 -20.97 -23.64 -43.21
CA VAL A 567 -20.42 -23.83 -44.57
C VAL A 567 -21.41 -23.38 -45.64
N LYS A 568 -22.73 -23.46 -45.39
CA LYS A 568 -23.76 -22.99 -46.32
C LYS A 568 -23.72 -21.49 -46.53
N ASP A 569 -23.50 -20.72 -45.46
CA ASP A 569 -23.43 -19.26 -45.49
C ASP A 569 -22.24 -18.79 -46.34
N VAL A 570 -21.10 -19.46 -46.20
CA VAL A 570 -19.89 -19.21 -46.99
C VAL A 570 -20.14 -19.51 -48.48
N LYS A 571 -20.72 -20.68 -48.79
CA LYS A 571 -21.02 -21.09 -50.17
C LYS A 571 -22.00 -20.13 -50.87
N GLU A 572 -23.07 -19.73 -50.20
CA GLU A 572 -24.06 -18.81 -50.76
C GLU A 572 -23.46 -17.42 -51.01
N GLN A 573 -22.61 -16.93 -50.12
CA GLN A 573 -21.98 -15.63 -50.27
C GLN A 573 -20.93 -15.61 -51.39
N LEU A 574 -20.10 -16.66 -51.51
CA LEU A 574 -19.15 -16.81 -52.61
C LEU A 574 -19.86 -16.85 -53.96
N LYS A 575 -20.94 -17.65 -54.08
CA LYS A 575 -21.77 -17.71 -55.30
C LYS A 575 -22.39 -16.37 -55.66
N LYS A 576 -22.87 -15.62 -54.65
CA LYS A 576 -23.56 -14.34 -54.86
C LYS A 576 -22.61 -13.21 -55.31
N GLN A 577 -21.39 -13.14 -54.79
CA GLN A 577 -20.45 -12.05 -55.08
C GLN A 577 -19.48 -12.35 -56.23
N TYR A 578 -19.13 -13.62 -56.47
CA TYR A 578 -18.04 -13.99 -57.39
C TYR A 578 -18.42 -15.01 -58.46
N GLY A 579 -19.53 -15.75 -58.31
CA GLY A 579 -20.10 -16.58 -59.37
C GLY A 579 -19.30 -17.84 -59.76
N GLU A 580 -18.24 -18.20 -59.04
CA GLU A 580 -17.47 -19.44 -59.23
C GLU A 580 -18.03 -20.62 -58.40
N ASP A 581 -17.68 -21.85 -58.80
CA ASP A 581 -18.13 -23.07 -58.13
C ASP A 581 -17.39 -23.24 -56.78
N PRO A 582 -18.11 -23.30 -55.64
CA PRO A 582 -17.46 -23.41 -54.33
C PRO A 582 -16.72 -24.73 -54.09
N GLU A 583 -16.96 -25.76 -54.91
CA GLU A 583 -16.23 -27.03 -54.85
C GLU A 583 -14.75 -26.84 -55.22
N ASP A 584 -14.44 -25.94 -56.16
CA ASP A 584 -13.05 -25.66 -56.61
C ASP A 584 -12.24 -24.91 -55.55
N ILE A 585 -12.92 -24.15 -54.68
CA ILE A 585 -12.29 -23.31 -53.63
C ILE A 585 -12.22 -24.05 -52.30
N LEU A 586 -13.19 -24.92 -51.99
CA LEU A 586 -13.35 -25.56 -50.67
C LEU A 586 -13.04 -27.07 -50.67
N GLY A 587 -12.81 -27.66 -51.84
CA GLY A 587 -12.58 -29.10 -52.03
C GLY A 587 -11.23 -29.60 -51.51
N GLU A 588 -11.03 -30.92 -51.58
CA GLU A 588 -9.79 -31.61 -51.14
C GLU A 588 -8.54 -31.20 -51.93
N ASP A 589 -8.70 -30.88 -53.22
CA ASP A 589 -7.63 -30.46 -54.12
C ASP A 589 -7.51 -28.92 -54.22
N SER A 590 -8.04 -28.17 -53.23
CA SER A 590 -8.02 -26.70 -53.28
C SER A 590 -6.61 -26.14 -53.07
N ASP A 591 -6.13 -25.36 -54.03
CA ASP A 591 -4.89 -24.56 -53.91
C ASP A 591 -4.98 -23.46 -52.83
N TYR A 592 -6.17 -23.23 -52.26
CA TYR A 592 -6.45 -22.15 -51.31
C TYR A 592 -6.47 -22.60 -49.83
N ASP A 593 -6.33 -23.90 -49.55
CA ASP A 593 -6.18 -24.46 -48.19
C ASP A 593 -4.71 -24.44 -47.73
N PHE A 594 -4.16 -23.24 -47.52
CA PHE A 594 -2.82 -23.05 -46.96
C PHE A 594 -2.83 -22.07 -45.78
N GLY A 595 -1.82 -22.17 -44.92
CA GLY A 595 -1.64 -21.29 -43.77
C GLY A 595 -2.34 -21.72 -42.48
N ARG A 596 -3.14 -22.80 -42.47
CA ARG A 596 -3.81 -23.31 -41.25
C ARG A 596 -2.83 -23.76 -40.17
N GLN A 597 -1.79 -24.50 -40.56
CA GLN A 597 -0.74 -24.97 -39.65
C GLN A 597 0.07 -23.77 -39.12
N LEU A 598 0.47 -22.85 -40.00
CA LEU A 598 1.17 -21.63 -39.61
C LEU A 598 0.34 -20.78 -38.62
N SER A 599 -0.97 -20.66 -38.85
CA SER A 599 -1.87 -19.93 -37.94
C SER A 599 -1.99 -20.61 -36.59
N SER A 600 -2.13 -21.94 -36.56
CA SER A 600 -2.17 -22.72 -35.30
C SER A 600 -0.86 -22.60 -34.53
N ASP A 601 0.28 -22.82 -35.20
CA ASP A 601 1.62 -22.73 -34.61
C ASP A 601 1.88 -21.31 -34.06
N PHE A 602 1.47 -20.27 -34.79
CA PHE A 602 1.59 -18.88 -34.35
C PHE A 602 0.76 -18.65 -33.07
N ILE A 603 -0.51 -19.06 -33.06
CA ILE A 603 -1.39 -18.90 -31.90
C ILE A 603 -0.86 -19.65 -30.68
N GLU A 604 -0.42 -20.90 -30.84
CA GLU A 604 0.16 -21.69 -29.75
C GLU A 604 1.45 -21.08 -29.20
N ARG A 605 2.30 -20.53 -30.09
CA ARG A 605 3.54 -19.84 -29.70
C ARG A 605 3.26 -18.54 -28.95
N THR A 606 2.24 -17.77 -29.35
CA THR A 606 1.90 -16.52 -28.65
C THR A 606 1.52 -16.71 -27.18
N GLY A 607 1.00 -17.89 -26.81
CA GLY A 607 0.53 -18.18 -25.45
C GLY A 607 -0.84 -17.58 -25.11
N LEU A 608 -1.53 -17.00 -26.09
CA LEU A 608 -2.85 -16.39 -25.91
C LEU A 608 -3.95 -17.46 -25.93
N HIS A 609 -4.83 -17.43 -24.94
CA HIS A 609 -5.90 -18.42 -24.79
C HIS A 609 -7.31 -17.83 -24.91
N THR A 610 -7.45 -16.52 -24.67
CA THR A 610 -8.69 -15.76 -24.78
C THR A 610 -8.83 -15.20 -26.18
N PHE A 611 -9.98 -15.46 -26.83
CA PHE A 611 -10.29 -14.94 -28.16
C PHE A 611 -11.70 -14.33 -28.15
N PRO A 612 -11.98 -13.27 -28.91
CA PRO A 612 -11.06 -12.58 -29.84
C PRO A 612 -9.96 -11.78 -29.12
N GLN A 613 -8.77 -11.72 -29.72
CA GLN A 613 -7.64 -10.97 -29.20
C GLN A 613 -7.12 -10.01 -30.27
N VAL A 614 -6.87 -8.77 -29.87
CA VAL A 614 -6.29 -7.74 -30.75
C VAL A 614 -4.92 -7.35 -30.21
N LEU A 615 -3.95 -7.25 -31.11
CA LEU A 615 -2.58 -6.83 -30.80
C LEU A 615 -2.27 -5.51 -31.51
N MET A 616 -1.66 -4.56 -30.81
CA MET A 616 -1.17 -3.30 -31.37
C MET A 616 0.35 -3.26 -31.26
N ASN A 617 1.05 -3.32 -32.39
CA ASN A 617 2.52 -3.48 -32.44
C ASN A 617 3.02 -4.65 -31.56
N GLY A 618 2.22 -5.72 -31.49
CA GLY A 618 2.51 -6.91 -30.69
C GLY A 618 1.99 -6.87 -29.25
N VAL A 619 1.54 -5.72 -28.74
CA VAL A 619 0.97 -5.60 -27.38
C VAL A 619 -0.50 -6.04 -27.38
N PRO A 620 -0.91 -7.01 -26.54
CA PRO A 620 -2.31 -7.44 -26.45
C PRO A 620 -3.21 -6.43 -25.73
N LEU A 621 -4.31 -6.04 -26.38
CA LEU A 621 -5.34 -5.21 -25.74
C LEU A 621 -6.16 -6.01 -24.71
N PRO A 622 -6.54 -5.41 -23.57
CA PRO A 622 -7.41 -6.04 -22.58
C PRO A 622 -8.75 -6.46 -23.18
N GLN A 623 -9.23 -7.67 -22.85
CA GLN A 623 -10.47 -8.21 -23.41
C GLN A 623 -11.71 -7.33 -23.14
N ASN A 624 -11.73 -6.62 -22.00
CA ASN A 624 -12.82 -5.71 -21.64
C ASN A 624 -12.97 -4.53 -22.61
N GLN A 625 -11.88 -4.13 -23.27
CA GLN A 625 -11.85 -3.01 -24.22
C GLN A 625 -12.10 -3.46 -25.67
N VAL A 626 -12.23 -4.76 -25.92
CA VAL A 626 -12.54 -5.31 -27.26
C VAL A 626 -14.06 -5.38 -27.44
N ASN A 627 -14.73 -4.24 -27.26
CA ASN A 627 -16.18 -4.06 -27.46
C ASN A 627 -16.44 -2.91 -28.46
N THR A 628 -17.69 -2.64 -28.83
CA THR A 628 -17.97 -1.63 -29.87
C THR A 628 -17.71 -0.19 -29.41
N ASP A 629 -17.95 0.10 -28.13
CA ASP A 629 -17.95 1.47 -27.61
C ASP A 629 -16.54 1.94 -27.21
N ASP A 630 -15.72 1.04 -26.65
CA ASP A 630 -14.39 1.35 -26.11
C ASP A 630 -13.23 1.02 -27.07
N PHE A 631 -13.45 0.19 -28.10
CA PHE A 631 -12.35 -0.27 -28.97
C PHE A 631 -11.70 0.86 -29.78
N GLU A 632 -12.48 1.86 -30.22
CA GLU A 632 -11.93 3.04 -30.90
C GLU A 632 -11.05 3.85 -29.94
N GLU A 633 -11.53 4.06 -28.70
CA GLU A 633 -10.79 4.77 -27.67
C GLU A 633 -9.51 4.03 -27.28
N ALA A 634 -9.58 2.71 -27.10
CA ALA A 634 -8.43 1.87 -26.76
C ALA A 634 -7.32 1.94 -27.82
N ILE A 635 -7.68 1.88 -29.11
CA ILE A 635 -6.70 2.04 -30.20
C ILE A 635 -6.09 3.45 -30.18
N LEU A 636 -6.91 4.49 -29.99
CA LEU A 636 -6.43 5.87 -29.94
C LEU A 636 -5.48 6.09 -28.75
N GLN A 637 -5.83 5.59 -27.57
CA GLN A 637 -5.00 5.64 -26.37
C GLN A 637 -3.65 4.94 -26.63
N GLU A 638 -3.65 3.77 -27.26
CA GLU A 638 -2.43 3.03 -27.55
C GLU A 638 -1.53 3.75 -28.58
N VAL A 639 -2.12 4.28 -29.65
CA VAL A 639 -1.40 5.14 -30.62
C VAL A 639 -0.78 6.34 -29.90
N MET A 640 -1.51 6.98 -29.00
CA MET A 640 -1.04 8.13 -28.23
C MET A 640 0.07 7.76 -27.22
N SER A 641 0.01 6.56 -26.64
CA SER A 641 1.04 6.02 -25.74
C SER A 641 2.36 5.73 -26.48
N GLN A 642 2.27 5.17 -27.69
CA GLN A 642 3.45 4.79 -28.48
C GLN A 642 4.09 5.96 -29.26
N THR A 643 3.30 6.96 -29.68
CA THR A 643 3.80 8.10 -30.48
C THR A 643 5.02 8.80 -29.85
N PRO A 644 5.02 9.16 -28.55
CA PRO A 644 6.17 9.80 -27.90
C PRO A 644 7.43 8.93 -27.88
N LYS A 645 7.28 7.59 -27.80
CA LYS A 645 8.41 6.64 -27.85
C LYS A 645 9.13 6.75 -29.20
N PHE A 646 8.39 6.79 -30.30
CA PHE A 646 8.94 6.99 -31.64
C PHE A 646 9.54 8.38 -31.82
N GLN A 647 8.86 9.44 -31.36
CA GLN A 647 9.38 10.81 -31.43
C GLN A 647 10.72 10.94 -30.71
N LYS A 648 10.85 10.35 -29.51
CA LYS A 648 12.10 10.32 -28.74
C LYS A 648 13.20 9.52 -29.46
N ALA A 649 12.85 8.42 -30.12
CA ALA A 649 13.81 7.62 -30.89
C ALA A 649 14.33 8.39 -32.12
N ILE A 650 13.45 9.04 -32.87
CA ILE A 650 13.79 9.88 -34.05
C ILE A 650 14.63 11.08 -33.60
N TYR A 651 14.22 11.78 -32.53
CA TYR A 651 14.96 12.94 -32.01
C TYR A 651 16.38 12.57 -31.54
N ARG A 652 16.56 11.38 -30.96
CA ARG A 652 17.88 10.85 -30.55
C ARG A 652 18.68 10.24 -31.70
N GLY A 653 18.13 10.16 -32.92
CA GLY A 653 18.77 9.55 -34.08
C GLY A 653 18.89 8.02 -34.00
N LYS A 654 18.06 7.36 -33.18
CA LYS A 654 18.01 5.88 -33.09
C LYS A 654 17.19 5.22 -34.21
N LEU A 655 16.26 5.98 -34.79
CA LEU A 655 15.42 5.57 -35.90
C LEU A 655 15.56 6.59 -37.02
N SER A 656 15.97 6.13 -38.20
CA SER A 656 16.19 6.96 -39.38
C SER A 656 15.25 6.58 -40.53
N ASP A 657 15.16 7.44 -41.54
CA ASP A 657 14.26 7.22 -42.70
C ASP A 657 14.66 6.00 -43.55
N THR A 658 15.86 5.45 -43.38
CA THR A 658 16.38 4.25 -44.08
C THR A 658 16.09 2.95 -43.36
N ASP A 659 15.72 2.99 -42.09
CA ASP A 659 15.49 1.79 -41.28
C ASP A 659 14.06 1.29 -41.49
N ASP A 660 13.87 -0.03 -41.44
CA ASP A 660 12.52 -0.62 -41.35
C ASP A 660 11.99 -0.42 -39.94
N VAL A 661 10.87 0.30 -39.85
CA VAL A 661 10.20 0.63 -38.60
C VAL A 661 9.71 -0.64 -37.88
N THR A 662 9.23 -1.64 -38.63
CA THR A 662 8.71 -2.88 -38.05
C THR A 662 9.84 -3.66 -37.38
N ASP A 663 10.99 -3.78 -38.04
CA ASP A 663 12.17 -4.42 -37.46
C ASP A 663 12.70 -3.66 -36.24
N TYR A 664 12.67 -2.32 -36.28
CA TYR A 664 13.04 -1.53 -35.13
C TYR A 664 12.13 -1.80 -33.92
N ILE A 665 10.81 -1.88 -34.11
CA ILE A 665 9.85 -2.20 -33.04
C ILE A 665 10.10 -3.61 -32.52
N MET A 666 10.28 -4.59 -33.40
CA MET A 666 10.37 -6.01 -33.02
C MET A 666 11.72 -6.42 -32.42
N ASN A 667 12.77 -5.62 -32.63
CA ASN A 667 14.07 -5.81 -31.98
C ASN A 667 14.18 -5.14 -30.60
N GLN A 668 13.10 -4.54 -30.08
CA GLN A 668 13.10 -3.98 -28.73
C GLN A 668 13.14 -5.10 -27.67
N PRO A 669 13.77 -4.84 -26.50
CA PRO A 669 13.97 -5.87 -25.47
C PRO A 669 12.68 -6.35 -24.78
N ASN A 670 11.57 -5.62 -24.91
CA ASN A 670 10.25 -5.99 -24.38
C ASN A 670 9.46 -6.93 -25.32
N VAL A 671 10.00 -7.22 -26.51
CA VAL A 671 9.39 -8.12 -27.48
C VAL A 671 9.81 -9.56 -27.16
N MET A 672 8.83 -10.41 -26.91
CA MET A 672 9.00 -11.79 -26.49
C MET A 672 8.30 -12.73 -27.48
N PRO A 673 8.80 -13.96 -27.67
CA PRO A 673 8.17 -14.93 -28.57
C PRO A 673 6.80 -15.41 -28.05
N ARG A 674 6.63 -15.45 -26.73
CA ARG A 674 5.45 -15.96 -26.02
C ARG A 674 5.11 -15.07 -24.85
N LEU A 675 3.82 -14.80 -24.65
CA LEU A 675 3.30 -14.10 -23.49
C LEU A 675 2.46 -15.04 -22.63
N ASN A 676 2.57 -14.88 -21.32
CA ASN A 676 1.80 -15.65 -20.35
C ASN A 676 1.09 -14.70 -19.37
N ASP A 677 -0.25 -14.75 -19.37
CA ASP A 677 -1.09 -13.91 -18.53
C ASP A 677 -0.75 -14.08 -17.04
N ARG A 678 -0.36 -15.27 -16.56
CA ARG A 678 0.02 -15.47 -15.14
C ARG A 678 1.23 -14.66 -14.73
N ILE A 679 2.18 -14.47 -15.64
CA ILE A 679 3.43 -13.75 -15.36
C ILE A 679 3.16 -12.25 -15.36
N LEU A 680 2.41 -11.78 -16.36
CA LEU A 680 2.13 -10.36 -16.57
C LEU A 680 1.09 -9.82 -15.57
N ASN A 681 0.08 -10.62 -15.23
CA ASN A 681 -0.98 -10.22 -14.30
C ASN A 681 -0.54 -10.37 -12.84
N LYS A 682 -0.47 -9.25 -12.10
CA LYS A 682 -0.08 -9.22 -10.69
C LYS A 682 -1.17 -9.72 -9.75
N GLU A 683 -2.46 -9.54 -10.07
CA GLU A 683 -3.60 -9.84 -9.17
C GLU A 683 -3.74 -11.34 -8.87
N LYS A 684 -3.36 -12.20 -9.82
CA LYS A 684 -3.50 -13.66 -9.71
C LYS A 684 -2.35 -14.33 -8.95
N SER A 685 -1.38 -13.56 -8.44
CA SER A 685 -0.16 -14.07 -7.78
C SER A 685 0.05 -13.42 -6.42
N PHE A 686 0.62 -14.16 -5.46
CA PHE A 686 0.99 -13.63 -4.15
C PHE A 686 2.47 -13.92 -3.85
N TYR A 687 3.05 -13.13 -2.94
CA TYR A 687 4.44 -13.29 -2.50
C TYR A 687 4.50 -13.98 -1.13
N LEU A 688 5.50 -14.83 -0.95
CA LEU A 688 5.73 -15.53 0.32
C LEU A 688 6.43 -14.62 1.32
N ASP A 689 5.97 -14.67 2.58
CA ASP A 689 6.71 -14.04 3.67
C ASP A 689 7.88 -14.93 4.10
N MET A 690 9.11 -14.47 3.87
CA MET A 690 10.36 -15.18 4.16
C MET A 690 11.14 -14.59 5.35
N THR A 691 10.53 -13.65 6.08
CA THR A 691 11.18 -12.89 7.18
C THR A 691 11.17 -13.62 8.52
N GLY A 692 10.58 -14.82 8.59
CA GLY A 692 10.52 -15.64 9.80
C GLY A 692 11.89 -16.15 10.27
N SER A 693 11.89 -16.79 11.45
CA SER A 693 13.10 -17.40 12.01
C SER A 693 13.21 -18.86 11.57
N ALA A 694 14.40 -19.26 11.11
CA ALA A 694 14.66 -20.64 10.73
C ALA A 694 14.89 -21.52 11.97
N ASN A 695 14.14 -22.62 12.07
CA ASN A 695 14.21 -23.54 13.20
C ASN A 695 14.80 -24.89 12.78
N SER A 696 15.56 -25.53 13.68
CA SER A 696 16.03 -26.91 13.45
C SER A 696 14.88 -27.90 13.60
N ILE A 697 14.40 -28.46 12.48
CA ILE A 697 13.27 -29.39 12.47
C ILE A 697 13.77 -30.83 12.47
N ASN A 698 13.36 -31.59 13.49
CA ASN A 698 13.61 -33.02 13.57
C ASN A 698 12.36 -33.87 13.27
N ASN A 699 11.15 -33.27 13.30
CA ASN A 699 9.86 -33.99 13.19
C ASN A 699 8.75 -33.13 12.57
N VAL A 700 7.79 -33.78 11.90
CA VAL A 700 6.59 -33.14 11.29
C VAL A 700 5.71 -32.44 12.33
N GLN A 701 5.61 -32.98 13.55
CA GLN A 701 4.83 -32.37 14.63
C GLN A 701 5.41 -31.01 15.07
N THR A 702 6.72 -30.84 14.99
CA THR A 702 7.37 -29.55 15.28
C THR A 702 7.08 -28.57 14.15
N LEU A 703 7.14 -29.02 12.89
CA LEU A 703 6.79 -28.20 11.72
C LEU A 703 5.35 -27.70 11.82
N LEU A 704 4.38 -28.55 12.19
CA LEU A 704 2.96 -28.17 12.27
C LEU A 704 2.65 -27.04 13.27
N LYS A 705 3.52 -26.83 14.26
CA LYS A 705 3.40 -25.77 15.27
C LYS A 705 4.02 -24.45 14.85
N LEU A 706 4.83 -24.43 13.80
CA LEU A 706 5.45 -23.22 13.29
C LEU A 706 4.42 -22.37 12.54
N SER A 707 4.63 -21.06 12.53
CA SER A 707 3.88 -20.14 11.68
C SER A 707 4.28 -20.33 10.20
N PRO A 708 3.43 -19.98 9.22
CA PRO A 708 3.77 -20.08 7.79
C PRO A 708 5.06 -19.34 7.40
N ARG A 709 5.35 -18.20 8.03
CA ARG A 709 6.60 -17.44 7.84
C ARG A 709 7.84 -18.20 8.33
N ASP A 710 7.75 -18.84 9.49
CA ASP A 710 8.86 -19.60 10.07
C ASP A 710 9.06 -20.92 9.31
N MET A 711 7.97 -21.54 8.83
CA MET A 711 8.04 -22.69 7.94
C MET A 711 8.80 -22.34 6.65
N THR A 712 8.50 -21.17 6.06
CA THR A 712 9.15 -20.71 4.83
C THR A 712 10.62 -20.36 5.07
N ALA A 713 10.94 -19.64 6.13
CA ALA A 713 12.33 -19.36 6.51
C ALA A 713 13.13 -20.66 6.70
N THR A 714 12.52 -21.66 7.37
CA THR A 714 13.14 -22.97 7.55
C THR A 714 13.29 -23.74 6.23
N ALA A 715 12.36 -23.60 5.29
CA ALA A 715 12.49 -24.19 3.96
C ALA A 715 13.65 -23.56 3.18
N VAL A 716 13.78 -22.23 3.20
CA VAL A 716 14.86 -21.50 2.50
C VAL A 716 16.26 -21.98 2.95
N ASP A 717 16.44 -22.24 4.24
CA ASP A 717 17.74 -22.65 4.80
C ASP A 717 18.05 -24.13 4.56
N ASN A 718 17.03 -24.99 4.50
CA ASN A 718 17.21 -26.43 4.31
C ASN A 718 17.22 -26.88 2.84
N LEU A 719 16.59 -26.13 1.94
CA LEU A 719 16.54 -26.47 0.51
C LEU A 719 17.92 -26.35 -0.14
N LYS A 720 18.28 -27.37 -0.93
CA LYS A 720 19.44 -27.35 -1.84
C LYS A 720 18.99 -26.97 -3.23
N TYR A 721 19.92 -26.57 -4.10
CA TYR A 721 19.59 -26.05 -5.43
C TYR A 721 20.44 -26.71 -6.51
N PHE A 722 19.83 -26.93 -7.67
CA PHE A 722 20.53 -27.18 -8.92
C PHE A 722 21.12 -25.86 -9.41
N THR A 723 22.41 -25.86 -9.76
CA THR A 723 23.15 -24.71 -10.27
C THR A 723 24.13 -25.14 -11.34
N VAL A 724 24.49 -24.21 -12.22
CA VAL A 724 25.60 -24.34 -13.18
C VAL A 724 26.76 -23.49 -12.69
N ALA A 725 28.00 -23.95 -12.85
CA ALA A 725 29.17 -23.18 -12.43
C ALA A 725 29.27 -21.84 -13.17
N LYS A 726 29.25 -20.74 -12.41
CA LYS A 726 29.31 -19.37 -12.94
C LYS A 726 30.75 -18.84 -12.94
N LYS A 727 31.10 -18.04 -13.97
CA LYS A 727 32.31 -17.19 -14.00
C LYS A 727 31.88 -15.74 -13.80
N GLY A 728 31.84 -15.24 -12.56
CA GLY A 728 31.40 -13.85 -12.30
C GLY A 728 30.85 -13.64 -10.89
N LYS A 729 29.76 -12.84 -10.76
CA LYS A 729 29.08 -12.50 -9.49
C LYS A 729 28.86 -13.75 -8.61
N LEU A 730 29.10 -13.62 -7.30
CA LEU A 730 29.05 -14.72 -6.31
C LEU A 730 27.63 -15.25 -6.02
N TYR A 731 26.57 -14.55 -6.42
CA TYR A 731 25.17 -14.96 -6.20
C TYR A 731 24.38 -15.11 -7.53
N HIS A 732 23.31 -15.91 -7.45
CA HIS A 732 22.29 -16.09 -8.48
C HIS A 732 21.15 -15.08 -8.27
N THR A 733 20.71 -14.42 -9.34
CA THR A 733 19.66 -13.39 -9.29
C THR A 733 18.25 -13.99 -9.28
N MET A 734 18.06 -15.16 -9.91
CA MET A 734 16.78 -15.84 -10.01
C MET A 734 16.78 -17.18 -9.28
N THR A 735 15.78 -17.38 -8.43
CA THR A 735 15.52 -18.63 -7.71
C THR A 735 14.15 -19.18 -8.08
N TYR A 736 14.11 -20.39 -8.62
CA TYR A 736 12.86 -21.10 -8.94
C TYR A 736 12.64 -22.27 -7.98
N TRP A 737 11.45 -22.34 -7.38
CA TRP A 737 10.94 -23.55 -6.73
C TRP A 737 9.83 -24.14 -7.59
N ILE A 738 10.08 -25.35 -8.09
CA ILE A 738 9.11 -26.09 -8.91
C ILE A 738 8.32 -27.01 -8.00
N VAL A 739 7.03 -26.73 -7.84
CA VAL A 739 6.12 -27.49 -6.99
C VAL A 739 5.31 -28.45 -7.87
N GLY A 740 5.24 -29.73 -7.49
CA GLY A 740 4.40 -30.70 -8.18
C GLY A 740 4.69 -32.15 -7.82
N ASP A 741 3.97 -33.08 -8.45
CA ASP A 741 4.19 -34.52 -8.29
C ASP A 741 4.78 -35.11 -9.57
N LEU A 742 6.00 -35.65 -9.52
CA LEU A 742 6.66 -36.26 -10.69
C LEU A 742 5.96 -37.54 -11.19
N ASN A 743 5.00 -38.10 -10.45
CA ASN A 743 4.16 -39.16 -11.01
C ASN A 743 3.25 -38.63 -12.14
N CYS A 744 3.00 -37.31 -12.19
CA CYS A 744 2.27 -36.66 -13.27
C CYS A 744 3.21 -36.27 -14.42
N VAL A 745 2.87 -36.64 -15.66
CA VAL A 745 3.63 -36.27 -16.88
C VAL A 745 3.85 -34.76 -16.95
N LYS A 746 2.79 -33.98 -16.70
CA LYS A 746 2.81 -32.52 -16.82
C LYS A 746 3.73 -31.84 -15.81
N SER A 747 3.85 -32.37 -14.59
CA SER A 747 4.79 -31.88 -13.59
C SER A 747 6.24 -32.27 -13.92
N ARG A 748 6.44 -33.42 -14.57
CA ARG A 748 7.76 -33.80 -15.10
C ARG A 748 8.20 -32.88 -16.22
N THR A 749 7.31 -32.56 -17.16
CA THR A 749 7.57 -31.57 -18.21
C THR A 749 7.92 -30.21 -17.60
N LEU A 750 7.16 -29.75 -16.60
CA LEU A 750 7.45 -28.47 -15.93
C LEU A 750 8.85 -28.42 -15.31
N LEU A 751 9.26 -29.49 -14.61
CA LEU A 751 10.61 -29.56 -14.04
C LEU A 751 11.68 -29.68 -15.14
N LEU A 752 11.41 -30.41 -16.21
CA LEU A 752 12.33 -30.55 -17.35
C LEU A 752 12.60 -29.19 -17.99
N GLU A 753 11.55 -28.45 -18.35
CA GLU A 753 11.64 -27.10 -18.95
C GLU A 753 12.43 -26.14 -18.04
N ALA A 754 12.20 -26.17 -16.73
CA ALA A 754 12.93 -25.35 -15.77
C ALA A 754 14.44 -25.70 -15.71
N LEU A 755 14.79 -26.98 -15.79
CA LEU A 755 16.18 -27.44 -15.76
C LEU A 755 16.88 -27.23 -17.12
N GLU A 756 16.14 -27.24 -18.23
CA GLU A 756 16.67 -26.88 -19.54
C GLU A 756 16.95 -25.38 -19.63
N HIS A 757 16.06 -24.54 -19.08
CA HIS A 757 16.30 -23.10 -18.91
C HIS A 757 17.54 -22.80 -18.03
N LEU A 758 17.70 -23.54 -16.93
CA LEU A 758 18.91 -23.46 -16.08
C LEU A 758 20.20 -23.80 -16.84
N LYS A 759 20.12 -24.63 -17.88
CA LYS A 759 21.29 -25.01 -18.69
C LYS A 759 21.65 -23.94 -19.71
N SER A 760 20.68 -23.21 -20.24
CA SER A 760 20.93 -22.04 -21.10
C SER A 760 21.44 -20.85 -20.30
N GLU A 761 20.90 -20.62 -19.11
CA GLU A 761 21.19 -19.43 -18.30
C GLU A 761 21.91 -19.78 -16.98
N SER A 762 23.14 -19.28 -16.83
CA SER A 762 23.98 -19.57 -15.65
C SER A 762 23.63 -18.78 -14.38
N ASP A 763 22.72 -17.79 -14.48
CA ASP A 763 22.35 -16.90 -13.36
C ASP A 763 21.13 -17.38 -12.56
N VAL A 764 20.58 -18.53 -12.95
CA VAL A 764 19.39 -19.15 -12.33
C VAL A 764 19.82 -20.24 -11.34
N ARG A 765 19.01 -20.47 -10.32
CA ARG A 765 19.05 -21.70 -9.51
C ARG A 765 17.66 -22.30 -9.33
N VAL A 766 17.56 -23.63 -9.37
CA VAL A 766 16.27 -24.34 -9.33
C VAL A 766 16.23 -25.30 -8.15
N SER A 767 15.09 -25.43 -7.49
CA SER A 767 14.82 -26.45 -6.48
C SER A 767 13.49 -27.14 -6.74
N PHE A 768 13.40 -28.44 -6.47
CA PHE A 768 12.18 -29.21 -6.62
C PHE A 768 11.48 -29.43 -5.26
N LEU A 769 10.19 -29.09 -5.19
CA LEU A 769 9.33 -29.23 -4.01
C LEU A 769 8.20 -30.24 -4.32
N PRO A 770 8.31 -31.49 -3.84
CA PRO A 770 7.29 -32.51 -4.11
C PRO A 770 5.98 -32.24 -3.37
N ASN A 771 4.89 -32.13 -4.13
CA ASN A 771 3.52 -32.03 -3.63
C ASN A 771 2.75 -33.33 -3.94
N VAL A 772 3.04 -34.38 -3.17
CA VAL A 772 2.62 -35.75 -3.50
C VAL A 772 1.41 -36.23 -2.70
N ASN A 773 0.66 -37.17 -3.27
CA ASN A 773 -0.32 -37.96 -2.52
C ASN A 773 0.41 -39.06 -1.71
N GLY A 774 0.09 -39.16 -0.41
CA GLY A 774 0.73 -40.10 0.51
C GLY A 774 0.41 -41.58 0.27
N ASP A 775 -0.67 -41.89 -0.47
CA ASP A 775 -1.14 -43.25 -0.69
C ASP A 775 -0.45 -43.93 -1.89
N LYS A 776 0.29 -43.17 -2.71
CA LYS A 776 0.97 -43.66 -3.91
C LYS A 776 2.47 -43.93 -3.69
N SER A 777 3.04 -44.83 -4.50
CA SER A 777 4.49 -45.06 -4.54
C SER A 777 5.22 -43.83 -5.07
N ASN A 778 5.95 -43.13 -4.21
CA ASN A 778 6.63 -41.87 -4.54
C ASN A 778 8.14 -42.03 -4.80
N LEU A 779 8.54 -43.14 -5.44
CA LEU A 779 9.95 -43.49 -5.62
C LEU A 779 10.72 -42.45 -6.45
N LEU A 780 10.13 -41.98 -7.56
CA LEU A 780 10.76 -40.99 -8.44
C LEU A 780 11.01 -39.65 -7.72
N ASN A 781 10.00 -39.15 -6.99
CA ASN A 781 10.11 -37.95 -6.17
C ASN A 781 11.26 -38.07 -5.12
N LYS A 782 11.40 -39.24 -4.49
CA LYS A 782 12.48 -39.49 -3.51
C LYS A 782 13.86 -39.56 -4.16
N ILE A 783 13.97 -40.13 -5.37
CA ILE A 783 15.24 -40.20 -6.10
C ILE A 783 15.72 -38.79 -6.45
N VAL A 784 14.83 -37.93 -6.96
CA VAL A 784 15.17 -36.54 -7.30
C VAL A 784 15.59 -35.75 -6.05
N LEU A 785 14.84 -35.87 -4.94
CA LEU A 785 15.23 -35.25 -3.67
C LEU A 785 16.59 -35.75 -3.15
N ALA A 786 16.82 -37.06 -3.20
CA ALA A 786 18.09 -37.66 -2.75
C ALA A 786 19.26 -37.19 -3.64
N ALA A 787 19.06 -37.13 -4.96
CA ALA A 787 20.06 -36.60 -5.89
C ALA A 787 20.38 -35.13 -5.60
N GLN A 788 19.37 -34.32 -5.28
CA GLN A 788 19.52 -32.90 -4.99
C GLN A 788 20.27 -32.63 -3.67
N GLN A 789 20.16 -33.52 -2.68
CA GLN A 789 20.83 -33.36 -1.38
C GLN A 789 22.25 -33.94 -1.35
N GLU A 790 22.50 -35.06 -2.04
CA GLU A 790 23.72 -35.85 -1.87
C GLU A 790 24.78 -35.61 -2.94
N LEU A 791 24.36 -35.30 -4.17
CA LEU A 791 25.29 -35.11 -5.29
C LEU A 791 25.69 -33.62 -5.43
N PRO A 792 26.91 -33.34 -5.93
CA PRO A 792 27.26 -32.00 -6.37
C PRO A 792 26.27 -31.47 -7.43
N PRO A 793 25.98 -30.14 -7.46
CA PRO A 793 24.91 -29.57 -8.30
C PRO A 793 24.95 -29.98 -9.78
N GLU A 794 26.12 -29.96 -10.41
CA GLU A 794 26.26 -30.34 -11.84
C GLU A 794 26.00 -31.83 -12.10
N LYS A 795 26.45 -32.72 -11.20
CA LYS A 795 26.21 -34.16 -11.32
C LYS A 795 24.73 -34.47 -11.11
N SER A 796 24.12 -33.79 -10.14
CA SER A 796 22.70 -33.89 -9.84
C SER A 796 21.83 -33.46 -11.01
N LEU A 797 22.15 -32.30 -11.61
CA LEU A 797 21.45 -31.76 -12.78
C LEU A 797 21.46 -32.75 -13.96
N ASN A 798 22.64 -33.27 -14.32
CA ASN A 798 22.77 -34.20 -15.44
C ASN A 798 22.01 -35.51 -15.21
N LEU A 799 22.03 -36.05 -13.98
CA LEU A 799 21.28 -37.24 -13.61
C LEU A 799 19.77 -37.00 -13.74
N VAL A 800 19.25 -35.92 -13.15
CA VAL A 800 17.82 -35.61 -13.17
C VAL A 800 17.33 -35.33 -14.59
N LEU A 801 18.09 -34.58 -15.40
CA LEU A 801 17.75 -34.35 -16.82
C LEU A 801 17.68 -35.67 -17.61
N SER A 802 18.60 -36.60 -17.38
CA SER A 802 18.56 -37.91 -18.05
C SER A 802 17.32 -38.73 -17.65
N LEU A 803 16.91 -38.65 -16.38
CA LEU A 803 15.73 -39.33 -15.86
C LEU A 803 14.40 -38.73 -16.38
N LEU A 804 14.33 -37.40 -16.52
CA LEU A 804 13.11 -36.72 -16.97
C LEU A 804 12.89 -36.84 -18.49
N ARG A 805 13.96 -36.94 -19.29
CA ARG A 805 13.88 -37.12 -20.74
C ARG A 805 13.41 -38.51 -21.15
N ASP A 806 13.73 -39.53 -20.36
CA ASP A 806 13.30 -40.90 -20.63
C ASP A 806 11.95 -41.20 -19.97
N ASP A 807 10.87 -41.00 -20.72
CA ASP A 807 9.51 -41.29 -20.25
C ASP A 807 9.28 -42.80 -19.97
N LYS A 808 10.17 -43.68 -20.46
CA LYS A 808 10.17 -45.12 -20.14
C LYS A 808 10.81 -45.39 -18.79
N ALA A 809 11.84 -44.65 -18.40
CA ALA A 809 12.51 -44.81 -17.10
C ALA A 809 11.53 -44.62 -15.92
N ALA A 810 10.60 -43.67 -16.00
CA ALA A 810 9.57 -43.48 -14.99
C ALA A 810 8.60 -44.68 -14.89
N LYS A 811 8.16 -45.22 -16.03
CA LYS A 811 7.31 -46.42 -16.09
C LYS A 811 8.05 -47.68 -15.63
N GLN A 812 9.36 -47.77 -15.88
CA GLN A 812 10.23 -48.86 -15.42
C GLN A 812 10.46 -48.82 -13.90
N LEU A 813 10.59 -47.62 -13.31
CA LEU A 813 10.63 -47.41 -11.86
C LEU A 813 9.32 -47.80 -11.16
N GLU A 814 8.18 -47.48 -11.78
CA GLU A 814 6.86 -47.91 -11.29
C GLU A 814 6.68 -49.44 -11.36
N ASN A 815 7.28 -50.09 -12.37
CA ASN A 815 7.25 -51.53 -12.56
C ASN A 815 8.33 -52.30 -11.74
N GLY A 816 9.19 -51.60 -10.99
CA GLY A 816 10.19 -52.21 -10.10
C GLY A 816 11.51 -52.65 -10.77
N GLU A 817 11.82 -52.16 -11.98
CA GLU A 817 13.09 -52.41 -12.65
C GLU A 817 14.22 -51.53 -12.08
N LYS A 818 15.45 -52.07 -11.99
CA LYS A 818 16.62 -51.33 -11.48
C LYS A 818 17.21 -50.44 -12.57
N LEU A 819 17.07 -49.12 -12.42
CA LEU A 819 17.85 -48.14 -13.18
C LEU A 819 19.28 -48.02 -12.64
N ASP A 820 20.19 -47.57 -13.51
CA ASP A 820 21.59 -47.27 -13.19
C ASP A 820 21.68 -45.95 -12.40
N ILE A 821 21.28 -46.00 -11.13
CA ILE A 821 21.30 -44.86 -10.21
C ILE A 821 22.57 -44.97 -9.35
N PRO A 822 23.32 -43.86 -9.12
CA PRO A 822 24.47 -43.86 -8.23
C PRO A 822 24.14 -44.45 -6.85
N VAL A 823 25.09 -45.22 -6.29
CA VAL A 823 24.92 -45.91 -4.99
C VAL A 823 24.70 -44.90 -3.85
N GLU A 824 25.27 -43.70 -3.96
CA GLU A 824 25.07 -42.62 -2.98
C GLU A 824 23.60 -42.18 -2.88
N VAL A 825 22.86 -42.21 -3.99
CA VAL A 825 21.46 -41.76 -4.07
C VAL A 825 20.49 -42.87 -3.65
N SER A 826 20.73 -44.10 -4.11
CA SER A 826 19.86 -45.26 -3.83
C SER A 826 19.89 -45.69 -2.36
N SER A 827 21.03 -45.53 -1.67
CA SER A 827 21.15 -45.86 -0.24
C SER A 827 20.35 -44.92 0.68
N LYS A 828 20.10 -43.67 0.26
CA LYS A 828 19.44 -42.64 1.06
C LYS A 828 17.99 -42.35 0.65
N THR A 829 17.43 -43.07 -0.31
CA THR A 829 16.05 -42.87 -0.78
C THR A 829 15.01 -43.07 0.35
N ASN A 830 15.26 -44.00 1.27
CA ASN A 830 14.37 -44.23 2.43
C ASN A 830 14.46 -43.11 3.49
N ALA A 831 15.60 -42.43 3.60
CA ALA A 831 15.77 -41.31 4.52
C ALA A 831 14.97 -40.06 4.09
N GLN A 832 14.66 -39.95 2.79
CA GLN A 832 13.89 -38.84 2.22
C GLN A 832 12.38 -38.89 2.51
N GLU A 833 11.88 -39.98 3.10
CA GLU A 833 10.46 -40.11 3.47
C GLU A 833 9.99 -38.98 4.40
N LEU A 834 10.83 -38.59 5.36
CA LEU A 834 10.53 -37.49 6.28
C LEU A 834 10.50 -36.14 5.56
N ASN A 835 11.49 -35.87 4.71
CA ASN A 835 11.58 -34.63 3.93
C ASN A 835 10.39 -34.46 2.99
N LEU A 836 9.97 -35.54 2.32
CA LEU A 836 8.79 -35.55 1.46
C LEU A 836 7.51 -35.23 2.24
N LYS A 837 7.34 -35.80 3.44
CA LYS A 837 6.20 -35.46 4.31
C LYS A 837 6.22 -34.01 4.77
N MET A 838 7.39 -33.48 5.13
CA MET A 838 7.56 -32.09 5.54
C MET A 838 7.24 -31.11 4.39
N LEU A 839 7.72 -31.38 3.18
CA LEU A 839 7.46 -30.54 2.00
C LEU A 839 5.99 -30.61 1.55
N ARG A 840 5.32 -31.77 1.70
CA ARG A 840 3.86 -31.86 1.50
C ARG A 840 3.09 -30.96 2.48
N VAL A 841 3.43 -31.02 3.77
CA VAL A 841 2.80 -30.16 4.79
C VAL A 841 3.04 -28.68 4.48
N TYR A 842 4.25 -28.34 4.02
CA TYR A 842 4.57 -26.99 3.56
C TYR A 842 3.68 -26.53 2.40
N SER A 843 3.55 -27.34 1.34
CA SER A 843 2.69 -27.02 0.20
C SER A 843 1.21 -26.85 0.58
N GLN A 844 0.72 -27.64 1.53
CA GLN A 844 -0.67 -27.55 1.99
C GLN A 844 -0.93 -26.34 2.90
N LYS A 845 -0.04 -26.08 3.86
CA LYS A 845 -0.24 -24.99 4.84
C LYS A 845 0.15 -23.60 4.33
N VAL A 846 1.25 -23.51 3.58
CA VAL A 846 1.82 -22.23 3.15
C VAL A 846 1.34 -21.84 1.76
N LEU A 847 1.41 -22.76 0.80
CA LEU A 847 0.99 -22.47 -0.58
C LEU A 847 -0.52 -22.64 -0.80
N ASN A 848 -1.23 -23.25 0.16
CA ASN A 848 -2.65 -23.58 0.08
C ASN A 848 -3.01 -24.44 -1.15
N PHE A 849 -2.10 -25.34 -1.54
CA PHE A 849 -2.31 -26.23 -2.68
C PHE A 849 -2.89 -27.57 -2.27
N LYS A 850 -3.77 -28.11 -3.12
CA LYS A 850 -4.26 -29.48 -3.02
C LYS A 850 -3.18 -30.46 -3.47
N GLU A 851 -3.39 -31.73 -3.16
CA GLU A 851 -2.46 -32.80 -3.53
C GLU A 851 -2.26 -32.87 -5.05
N SER A 852 -1.01 -33.08 -5.48
CA SER A 852 -0.62 -33.18 -6.90
C SER A 852 -0.86 -31.92 -7.75
N GLU A 853 -1.26 -30.80 -7.16
CA GLU A 853 -1.25 -29.50 -7.85
C GLU A 853 0.18 -29.02 -8.10
N ARG A 854 0.36 -28.28 -9.20
CA ARG A 854 1.67 -27.82 -9.68
C ARG A 854 1.74 -26.30 -9.72
N ALA A 855 2.92 -25.75 -9.46
CA ALA A 855 3.16 -24.31 -9.48
C ALA A 855 4.64 -24.00 -9.68
N VAL A 856 4.91 -22.75 -10.06
CA VAL A 856 6.26 -22.18 -10.11
C VAL A 856 6.35 -21.07 -9.07
N VAL A 857 7.31 -21.13 -8.16
CA VAL A 857 7.63 -20.01 -7.26
C VAL A 857 8.91 -19.35 -7.74
N ALA A 858 8.85 -18.08 -8.12
CA ALA A 858 9.99 -17.33 -8.62
C ALA A 858 10.31 -16.15 -7.70
N ASN A 859 11.50 -16.17 -7.08
CA ASN A 859 11.92 -15.18 -6.11
C ASN A 859 10.87 -14.84 -5.03
N GLY A 860 10.10 -15.85 -4.61
CA GLY A 860 9.03 -15.72 -3.63
C GLY A 860 7.63 -15.43 -4.20
N ARG A 861 7.52 -15.04 -5.48
CA ARG A 861 6.23 -14.92 -6.19
C ARG A 861 5.69 -16.30 -6.54
N VAL A 862 4.49 -16.63 -6.07
CA VAL A 862 3.82 -17.91 -6.36
C VAL A 862 2.96 -17.77 -7.63
N LEU A 863 3.31 -18.54 -8.66
CA LEU A 863 2.57 -18.68 -9.92
C LEU A 863 1.88 -20.06 -9.94
N GLY A 864 0.68 -20.12 -9.37
CA GLY A 864 -0.13 -21.34 -9.35
C GLY A 864 -1.29 -21.29 -8.34
N PRO A 865 -2.10 -22.36 -8.26
CA PRO A 865 -1.93 -23.63 -8.96
C PRO A 865 -2.19 -23.51 -10.47
N LEU A 866 -1.32 -24.11 -11.30
CA LEU A 866 -1.49 -24.11 -12.76
C LEU A 866 -2.59 -25.09 -13.17
N GLU A 867 -3.49 -24.64 -14.04
CA GLU A 867 -4.62 -25.45 -14.50
C GLU A 867 -4.16 -26.62 -15.38
N ASN A 868 -5.03 -27.61 -15.59
CA ASN A 868 -4.68 -28.76 -16.42
C ASN A 868 -4.39 -28.37 -17.89
N ASN A 869 -5.06 -27.38 -18.45
CA ASN A 869 -4.86 -26.93 -19.83
C ASN A 869 -3.69 -25.95 -19.98
N GLU A 870 -3.10 -25.52 -18.88
CA GLU A 870 -2.02 -24.53 -18.85
C GLU A 870 -0.66 -25.22 -19.04
N SER A 871 0.14 -24.74 -19.99
CA SER A 871 1.52 -25.20 -20.20
C SER A 871 2.49 -24.08 -19.85
N PHE A 872 3.59 -24.44 -19.20
CA PHE A 872 4.67 -23.52 -18.86
C PHE A 872 5.96 -24.04 -19.50
N SER A 873 6.46 -23.34 -20.52
CA SER A 873 7.62 -23.73 -21.34
C SER A 873 8.88 -22.96 -20.95
N SER A 874 10.02 -23.30 -21.54
CA SER A 874 11.26 -22.51 -21.42
C SER A 874 11.09 -21.05 -21.85
N GLU A 875 10.20 -20.74 -22.80
CA GLU A 875 9.92 -19.35 -23.23
C GLU A 875 9.20 -18.56 -22.13
N ASP A 876 8.35 -19.21 -21.34
CA ASP A 876 7.69 -18.59 -20.19
C ASP A 876 8.70 -18.29 -19.07
N PHE A 877 9.72 -19.13 -18.86
CA PHE A 877 10.82 -18.84 -17.94
C PHE A 877 11.67 -17.65 -18.41
N ASN A 878 11.93 -17.53 -19.72
CA ASN A 878 12.58 -16.36 -20.29
C ASN A 878 11.76 -15.08 -20.06
N LEU A 879 10.44 -15.13 -20.27
CA LEU A 879 9.54 -14.00 -20.00
C LEU A 879 9.58 -13.62 -18.51
N LEU A 880 9.51 -14.60 -17.61
CA LEU A 880 9.53 -14.38 -16.18
C LEU A 880 10.82 -13.71 -15.70
N GLU A 881 11.96 -14.12 -16.27
CA GLU A 881 13.26 -13.52 -15.99
C GLU A 881 13.36 -12.09 -16.50
N ARG A 882 12.93 -11.84 -17.74
CA ARG A 882 12.90 -10.48 -18.33
C ARG A 882 12.00 -9.54 -17.54
N PHE A 883 10.78 -10.00 -17.25
CA PHE A 883 9.83 -9.29 -16.39
C PHE A 883 10.47 -8.97 -15.03
N SER A 884 11.06 -9.96 -14.37
CA SER A 884 11.70 -9.77 -13.06
C SER A 884 12.90 -8.82 -13.11
N SER A 885 13.70 -8.89 -14.18
CA SER A 885 14.86 -8.02 -14.39
C SER A 885 14.47 -6.56 -14.46
N THR A 886 13.53 -6.26 -15.35
CA THR A 886 13.03 -4.92 -15.61
C THR A 886 12.26 -4.35 -14.42
N VAL A 887 11.42 -5.17 -13.78
CA VAL A 887 10.54 -4.68 -12.70
C VAL A 887 11.35 -4.41 -11.44
N TYR A 888 12.21 -5.32 -10.98
CA TYR A 888 12.84 -5.18 -9.67
C TYR A 888 14.33 -5.54 -9.58
N LEU A 889 14.88 -6.49 -10.35
CA LEU A 889 16.27 -6.92 -10.12
C LEU A 889 17.29 -5.85 -10.50
N GLU A 890 17.12 -5.15 -11.62
CA GLU A 890 18.04 -4.07 -12.02
C GLU A 890 18.04 -2.93 -11.00
N LYS A 891 16.85 -2.58 -10.49
CA LYS A 891 16.65 -1.56 -9.46
C LYS A 891 17.32 -1.96 -8.14
N ILE A 892 17.08 -3.19 -7.67
CA ILE A 892 17.68 -3.72 -6.43
C ILE A 892 19.20 -3.82 -6.56
N ASN A 893 19.71 -4.41 -7.64
CA ASN A 893 21.14 -4.53 -7.86
C ASN A 893 21.82 -3.15 -7.94
N GLY A 894 21.20 -2.17 -8.60
CA GLY A 894 21.70 -0.79 -8.63
C GLY A 894 21.74 -0.14 -7.24
N ALA A 895 20.76 -0.38 -6.37
CA ALA A 895 20.77 0.13 -5.00
C ALA A 895 21.82 -0.57 -4.12
N LEU A 896 22.04 -1.87 -4.31
CA LEU A 896 23.06 -2.63 -3.60
C LEU A 896 24.48 -2.22 -4.03
N GLU A 897 24.69 -1.95 -5.33
CA GLU A 897 25.99 -1.54 -5.88
C GLU A 897 26.37 -0.10 -5.47
N LYS A 898 25.40 0.82 -5.30
CA LYS A 898 25.66 2.22 -4.87
C LYS A 898 26.29 2.35 -3.48
N ASN A 899 26.09 1.38 -2.59
CA ASN A 899 26.55 1.39 -1.20
C ASN A 899 27.57 0.27 -0.92
N SER A 900 28.48 0.03 -1.87
CA SER A 900 29.45 -1.09 -1.86
C SER A 900 30.57 -0.98 -0.83
N ASP A 901 30.61 0.08 -0.02
CA ASP A 901 31.68 0.32 0.96
C ASP A 901 31.64 -0.61 2.20
N GLU A 902 30.59 -1.43 2.35
CA GLU A 902 30.44 -2.45 3.40
C GLU A 902 30.72 -3.86 2.84
N GLU A 903 31.69 -4.59 3.43
CA GLU A 903 32.17 -5.95 3.08
C GLU A 903 31.16 -7.09 3.38
N ASP A 904 29.85 -6.83 3.38
CA ASP A 904 28.85 -7.88 3.61
C ASP A 904 28.59 -8.66 2.32
N ASP A 905 29.04 -9.93 2.30
CA ASP A 905 28.79 -10.88 1.22
C ASP A 905 27.28 -11.19 1.10
N ILE A 906 26.60 -10.55 0.15
CA ILE A 906 25.19 -10.82 -0.15
C ILE A 906 25.06 -12.22 -0.77
N SER A 907 24.38 -13.12 -0.06
CA SER A 907 24.09 -14.47 -0.55
C SER A 907 22.88 -14.50 -1.49
N SER A 908 22.75 -15.57 -2.28
CA SER A 908 21.55 -15.78 -3.12
C SER A 908 20.26 -15.92 -2.28
N ASN A 909 20.37 -16.43 -1.05
CA ASN A 909 19.23 -16.49 -0.12
C ASN A 909 18.87 -15.10 0.43
N THR A 910 19.86 -14.25 0.67
CA THR A 910 19.66 -12.86 1.09
C THR A 910 18.89 -12.10 0.01
N LEU A 911 19.29 -12.21 -1.25
CA LEU A 911 18.59 -11.58 -2.37
C LEU A 911 17.15 -12.10 -2.52
N LEU A 912 16.94 -13.41 -2.43
CA LEU A 912 15.60 -14.03 -2.45
C LEU A 912 14.68 -13.41 -1.38
N LYS A 913 15.17 -13.28 -0.13
CA LYS A 913 14.40 -12.71 0.97
C LYS A 913 14.12 -11.21 0.75
N ILE A 914 15.10 -10.44 0.26
CA ILE A 914 14.95 -9.01 -0.06
C ILE A 914 13.87 -8.81 -1.13
N VAL A 915 13.94 -9.56 -2.23
CA VAL A 915 12.96 -9.45 -3.32
C VAL A 915 11.56 -9.77 -2.83
N SER A 916 11.40 -10.89 -2.12
CA SER A 916 10.09 -11.31 -1.61
C SER A 916 9.47 -10.25 -0.69
N LEU A 917 10.29 -9.63 0.17
CA LEU A 917 9.83 -8.59 1.09
C LEU A 917 9.49 -7.28 0.37
N LEU A 918 10.41 -6.75 -0.44
CA LEU A 918 10.28 -5.43 -1.07
C LEU A 918 9.20 -5.38 -2.16
N VAL A 919 9.01 -6.48 -2.92
CA VAL A 919 8.00 -6.52 -3.98
C VAL A 919 6.61 -6.85 -3.44
N SER A 920 6.52 -7.56 -2.30
CA SER A 920 5.24 -7.81 -1.61
C SER A 920 4.65 -6.58 -0.92
N ARG A 921 5.49 -5.58 -0.67
CA ARG A 921 5.11 -4.35 0.01
C ARG A 921 4.09 -3.57 -0.84
N PRO A 922 2.96 -3.14 -0.26
CA PRO A 922 2.04 -2.24 -0.96
C PRO A 922 2.76 -0.92 -1.25
N GLN A 923 2.90 -0.57 -2.53
CA GLN A 923 3.46 0.70 -2.96
C GLN A 923 2.34 1.75 -2.91
N THR A 924 2.17 2.36 -1.75
CA THR A 924 1.09 3.34 -1.53
C THR A 924 1.46 4.74 -1.98
N ARG A 925 2.75 5.10 -1.93
CA ARG A 925 3.25 6.46 -2.19
C ARG A 925 4.66 6.46 -2.78
N SER A 926 4.92 7.41 -3.67
CA SER A 926 6.25 7.68 -4.20
C SER A 926 7.18 8.25 -3.14
N ARG A 927 8.48 7.99 -3.31
CA ARG A 927 9.53 8.43 -2.39
C ARG A 927 10.44 9.45 -3.02
N PHE A 928 10.82 10.45 -2.23
CA PHE A 928 11.66 11.55 -2.64
C PHE A 928 12.97 11.52 -1.86
N ASP A 929 14.07 11.73 -2.59
CA ASP A 929 15.37 12.00 -1.98
C ASP A 929 15.47 13.49 -1.64
N ILE A 930 15.85 13.81 -0.40
CA ILE A 930 15.80 15.16 0.13
C ILE A 930 17.20 15.76 0.06
N ASN A 931 17.45 16.49 -1.03
CA ASN A 931 18.70 17.22 -1.23
C ASN A 931 18.68 18.55 -0.46
N PHE A 932 19.78 18.88 0.23
CA PHE A 932 19.93 20.13 0.98
C PHE A 932 21.35 20.70 0.85
N GLY A 933 21.49 22.00 1.11
CA GLY A 933 22.71 22.76 0.90
C GLY A 933 23.63 22.87 2.12
N GLY A 934 23.09 22.65 3.32
CA GLY A 934 23.76 22.66 4.62
C GLY A 934 22.78 22.36 5.76
N ASP A 935 23.26 21.88 6.90
CA ASP A 935 22.43 21.43 8.02
C ASP A 935 22.98 21.81 9.41
N GLU A 936 23.87 22.80 9.47
CA GLU A 936 24.56 23.18 10.71
C GLU A 936 23.76 24.17 11.55
N TYR A 937 23.09 25.14 10.90
CA TYR A 937 22.49 26.30 11.57
C TYR A 937 20.96 26.34 11.47
N SER A 938 20.34 25.68 10.50
CA SER A 938 18.90 25.80 10.18
C SER A 938 18.08 24.53 10.42
N VAL A 939 18.71 23.47 10.95
CA VAL A 939 18.10 22.15 11.06
C VAL A 939 18.14 21.65 12.50
N VAL A 940 16.98 21.34 13.07
CA VAL A 940 16.87 20.64 14.35
C VAL A 940 17.09 19.16 14.09
N LYS A 941 18.12 18.57 14.72
CA LYS A 941 18.46 17.15 14.59
C LYS A 941 18.22 16.43 15.91
N ILE A 942 17.37 15.41 15.88
CA ILE A 942 17.05 14.54 17.01
C ILE A 942 17.44 13.12 16.57
N PRO A 943 18.59 12.59 17.07
CA PRO A 943 19.03 11.25 16.68
C PRO A 943 18.15 10.17 17.29
N ALA A 944 18.15 9.00 16.66
CA ALA A 944 17.47 7.81 17.16
C ALA A 944 17.93 7.42 18.58
N ALA A 945 16.97 7.05 19.44
CA ALA A 945 17.23 6.65 20.82
C ALA A 945 18.10 5.38 20.90
N HIS A 946 17.95 4.46 19.94
CA HIS A 946 18.68 3.21 19.84
C HIS A 946 19.31 3.07 18.44
N PRO A 947 20.57 3.49 18.24
CA PRO A 947 21.23 3.44 16.93
C PRO A 947 21.40 2.04 16.34
N ASP A 948 21.48 1.01 17.20
CA ASP A 948 21.66 -0.39 16.80
C ASP A 948 20.36 -1.06 16.35
N GLN A 949 19.21 -0.44 16.62
CA GLN A 949 17.90 -0.93 16.21
C GLN A 949 17.46 -0.27 14.90
N VAL A 950 16.40 -0.82 14.32
CA VAL A 950 15.69 -0.20 13.21
C VAL A 950 15.22 1.20 13.63
N ALA A 951 15.55 2.20 12.83
CA ALA A 951 15.18 3.59 13.08
C ALA A 951 14.49 4.20 11.86
N PHE A 952 13.34 4.86 12.07
CA PHE A 952 12.65 5.62 11.04
C PHE A 952 13.42 6.90 10.70
N ASP A 953 13.47 7.27 9.43
CA ASP A 953 13.98 8.57 8.99
C ASP A 953 12.79 9.52 8.78
N ILE A 954 12.64 10.48 9.70
CA ILE A 954 11.55 11.46 9.68
C ILE A 954 12.14 12.82 9.34
N VAL A 955 11.76 13.36 8.19
CA VAL A 955 12.20 14.68 7.74
C VAL A 955 11.00 15.61 7.65
N ALA A 956 11.06 16.72 8.35
CA ALA A 956 10.04 17.76 8.31
C ALA A 956 10.61 19.03 7.69
N VAL A 957 9.89 19.65 6.75
CA VAL A 957 10.20 20.98 6.22
C VAL A 957 9.04 21.90 6.59
N VAL A 958 9.31 22.92 7.41
CA VAL A 958 8.25 23.73 8.00
C VAL A 958 8.72 25.13 8.38
N ASP A 959 7.86 26.13 8.21
CA ASP A 959 8.01 27.44 8.86
C ASP A 959 7.41 27.36 10.29
N PRO A 960 8.17 27.64 11.37
CA PRO A 960 7.67 27.66 12.75
C PRO A 960 6.42 28.48 13.01
N VAL A 961 6.13 29.46 12.15
CA VAL A 961 4.99 30.37 12.29
C VAL A 961 3.93 30.13 11.22
N SER A 962 3.87 28.92 10.65
CA SER A 962 2.82 28.48 9.73
C SER A 962 1.68 27.74 10.46
N ARG A 963 0.55 27.53 9.76
CA ARG A 963 -0.57 26.70 10.27
C ARG A 963 -0.17 25.23 10.38
N GLY A 964 0.51 24.68 9.37
CA GLY A 964 0.96 23.29 9.39
C GLY A 964 1.89 22.97 10.56
N ALA A 965 2.73 23.93 10.99
CA ALA A 965 3.56 23.78 12.20
C ALA A 965 2.76 23.48 13.47
N GLN A 966 1.55 24.04 13.59
CA GLN A 966 0.70 23.88 14.77
C GLN A 966 0.22 22.44 14.96
N LYS A 967 -0.04 21.73 13.84
CA LYS A 967 -0.42 20.30 13.80
C LYS A 967 0.80 19.39 13.81
N LEU A 968 1.85 19.74 13.05
CA LEU A 968 3.06 18.91 12.88
C LEU A 968 3.84 18.72 14.18
N GLY A 969 4.02 19.77 14.99
CA GLY A 969 4.84 19.68 16.20
C GLY A 969 4.41 18.58 17.18
N PRO A 970 3.14 18.54 17.62
CA PRO A 970 2.62 17.47 18.47
C PRO A 970 2.76 16.07 17.86
N ILE A 971 2.56 15.94 16.54
CA ILE A 971 2.74 14.67 15.84
C ILE A 971 4.20 14.20 15.96
N LEU A 972 5.17 15.08 15.67
CA LEU A 972 6.59 14.74 15.80
C LEU A 972 6.98 14.36 17.23
N GLN A 973 6.41 15.03 18.24
CA GLN A 973 6.66 14.67 19.64
C GLN A 973 6.15 13.26 19.96
N VAL A 974 4.93 12.94 19.56
CA VAL A 974 4.36 11.61 19.81
C VAL A 974 5.15 10.53 19.06
N LEU A 975 5.54 10.79 17.81
CA LEU A 975 6.38 9.85 17.06
C LEU A 975 7.76 9.64 17.71
N GLN A 976 8.38 10.69 18.24
CA GLN A 976 9.64 10.59 18.99
C GLN A 976 9.52 9.72 20.25
N GLU A 977 8.40 9.79 20.95
CA GLU A 977 8.16 9.03 22.18
C GLU A 977 7.78 7.57 21.90
N VAL A 978 7.09 7.31 20.79
CA VAL A 978 6.56 5.97 20.43
C VAL A 978 7.55 5.14 19.62
N LEU A 979 8.33 5.77 18.73
CA LEU A 979 9.19 5.11 17.77
C LEU A 979 10.67 5.40 18.02
N ASN A 980 11.52 4.46 17.61
CA ASN A 980 12.92 4.76 17.39
C ASN A 980 13.05 5.48 16.04
N CYS A 981 13.31 6.79 16.04
CA CYS A 981 13.37 7.59 14.82
C CYS A 981 14.50 8.64 14.87
N ASP A 982 15.12 8.87 13.72
CA ASP A 982 15.96 10.03 13.44
C ASP A 982 15.06 11.14 12.87
N ILE A 983 14.91 12.24 13.61
CA ILE A 983 14.07 13.38 13.19
C ILE A 983 14.96 14.54 12.77
N ARG A 984 14.76 15.02 11.55
CA ARG A 984 15.37 16.24 11.02
C ARG A 984 14.30 17.26 10.66
N VAL A 985 14.24 18.37 11.38
CA VAL A 985 13.29 19.46 11.11
C VAL A 985 14.05 20.62 10.46
N PHE A 986 13.84 20.79 9.15
CA PHE A 986 14.31 21.91 8.36
C PHE A 986 13.39 23.11 8.57
N LEU A 987 13.95 24.18 9.12
CA LEU A 987 13.25 25.44 9.30
C LEU A 987 13.26 26.22 7.98
N ASN A 988 12.15 26.16 7.25
CA ASN A 988 11.99 26.82 5.96
C ASN A 988 11.12 28.08 6.14
N CYS A 989 11.72 29.21 6.50
CA CYS A 989 10.97 30.41 6.89
C CYS A 989 10.79 31.42 5.77
N VAL A 990 9.65 32.12 5.81
CA VAL A 990 9.43 33.32 5.01
C VAL A 990 10.38 34.45 5.44
N GLU A 991 11.14 35.02 4.49
CA GLU A 991 12.12 36.08 4.82
C GLU A 991 11.47 37.38 5.32
N LYS A 992 10.30 37.74 4.78
CA LYS A 992 9.59 38.97 5.11
C LYS A 992 8.09 38.75 5.09
N ASN A 993 7.47 38.75 6.27
CA ASN A 993 6.01 38.71 6.38
C ASN A 993 5.39 40.10 6.19
N SER A 994 4.28 40.16 5.45
CA SER A 994 3.49 41.39 5.22
C SER A 994 2.49 41.67 6.34
N ASP A 995 2.01 40.63 7.01
CA ASP A 995 1.06 40.66 8.13
C ASP A 995 1.47 39.56 9.13
N MET A 996 0.78 39.49 10.26
CA MET A 996 0.94 38.44 11.25
C MET A 996 0.66 37.05 10.63
N PRO A 997 1.64 36.13 10.62
CA PRO A 997 1.52 34.82 9.94
C PRO A 997 0.40 33.93 10.48
N VAL A 998 0.30 33.82 11.80
CA VAL A 998 -0.70 33.00 12.49
C VAL A 998 -1.49 33.88 13.47
N LYS A 999 -2.82 33.80 13.42
CA LYS A 999 -3.75 34.62 14.23
C LYS A 999 -4.64 33.75 15.14
N SER A 1000 -4.17 32.55 15.47
CA SER A 1000 -4.93 31.58 16.23
C SER A 1000 -4.06 30.83 17.23
N PHE A 1001 -4.70 30.32 18.27
CA PHE A 1001 -4.15 29.35 19.19
C PHE A 1001 -4.62 27.98 18.76
N TYR A 1002 -3.76 26.97 18.86
CA TYR A 1002 -4.09 25.64 18.38
C TYR A 1002 -3.65 24.56 19.36
N ARG A 1003 -4.43 23.49 19.47
CA ARG A 1003 -4.08 22.29 20.22
C ARG A 1003 -4.45 21.07 19.39
N PHE A 1004 -3.46 20.25 19.10
CA PHE A 1004 -3.68 18.92 18.53
C PHE A 1004 -3.82 17.92 19.66
N VAL A 1005 -4.88 17.11 19.65
CA VAL A 1005 -5.21 16.15 20.70
C VAL A 1005 -4.69 14.77 20.27
N LEU A 1006 -3.49 14.43 20.75
CA LEU A 1006 -2.86 13.14 20.51
C LEU A 1006 -2.00 12.77 21.73
N GLU A 1007 -2.15 11.54 22.21
CA GLU A 1007 -1.39 10.98 23.32
C GLU A 1007 -0.63 9.73 22.83
N PRO A 1008 0.59 9.48 23.34
CA PRO A 1008 1.42 8.35 22.91
C PRO A 1008 0.97 7.00 23.50
N GLU A 1009 0.32 7.01 24.66
CA GLU A 1009 -0.11 5.81 25.40
C GLU A 1009 -1.29 6.17 26.32
N VAL A 1010 -2.13 5.17 26.61
CA VAL A 1010 -3.27 5.29 27.53
C VAL A 1010 -2.82 5.76 28.91
N GLN A 1011 -3.51 6.79 29.43
CA GLN A 1011 -3.17 7.41 30.71
C GLN A 1011 -3.99 6.84 31.89
N PHE A 1012 -3.34 6.74 33.05
CA PHE A 1012 -3.95 6.22 34.28
C PHE A 1012 -3.76 7.19 35.45
N SER A 1013 -4.78 7.34 36.28
CA SER A 1013 -4.70 8.05 37.55
C SER A 1013 -3.72 7.40 38.53
N ASP A 1014 -3.30 8.14 39.57
CA ASP A 1014 -2.44 7.62 40.64
C ASP A 1014 -3.08 6.44 41.38
N ASP A 1015 -4.42 6.41 41.45
CA ASP A 1015 -5.21 5.32 42.03
C ASP A 1015 -5.30 4.08 41.11
N GLY A 1016 -4.68 4.12 39.94
CA GLY A 1016 -4.63 3.00 38.98
C GLY A 1016 -5.82 2.90 38.02
N LYS A 1017 -6.83 3.78 38.16
CA LYS A 1017 -7.98 3.82 37.24
C LYS A 1017 -7.62 4.48 35.92
N GLN A 1018 -8.14 3.96 34.82
CA GLN A 1018 -7.98 4.55 33.50
C GLN A 1018 -8.60 5.96 33.45
N LEU A 1019 -7.86 6.92 32.90
CA LEU A 1019 -8.41 8.27 32.70
C LEU A 1019 -9.46 8.25 31.59
N PRO A 1020 -10.43 9.19 31.60
CA PRO A 1020 -11.53 9.17 30.62
C PRO A 1020 -11.11 9.45 29.16
N GLY A 1021 -9.82 9.72 28.91
CA GLY A 1021 -9.27 10.03 27.60
C GLY A 1021 -8.91 11.51 27.43
N PRO A 1022 -8.34 11.85 26.26
CA PRO A 1022 -7.63 13.10 26.04
C PRO A 1022 -8.57 14.30 25.89
N ILE A 1023 -8.05 15.51 26.14
CA ILE A 1023 -8.79 16.77 26.05
C ILE A 1023 -7.93 17.89 25.46
N ALA A 1024 -8.53 18.78 24.68
CA ALA A 1024 -7.88 20.03 24.29
C ALA A 1024 -7.99 21.04 25.44
N ARG A 1025 -6.84 21.53 25.93
CA ARG A 1025 -6.79 22.49 27.03
C ARG A 1025 -5.95 23.71 26.69
N PHE A 1026 -6.58 24.88 26.75
CA PHE A 1026 -5.96 26.19 26.58
C PHE A 1026 -5.86 26.88 27.93
N ASN A 1027 -4.64 26.98 28.45
CA ASN A 1027 -4.34 27.66 29.70
C ASN A 1027 -3.75 29.05 29.42
N ASN A 1028 -3.92 29.99 30.35
CA ASN A 1028 -3.34 31.33 30.30
C ASN A 1028 -3.69 32.11 29.02
N MET A 1029 -4.95 32.02 28.58
CA MET A 1029 -5.42 32.69 27.38
C MET A 1029 -5.65 34.19 27.61
N PRO A 1030 -5.45 35.04 26.59
CA PRO A 1030 -5.72 36.47 26.69
C PRO A 1030 -7.20 36.75 26.88
N THR A 1031 -7.55 37.67 27.79
CA THR A 1031 -8.95 37.87 28.19
C THR A 1031 -9.75 38.85 27.34
N SER A 1032 -9.06 39.79 26.70
CA SER A 1032 -9.67 40.88 25.90
C SER A 1032 -10.15 40.50 24.50
N PRO A 1033 -9.42 39.69 23.68
CA PRO A 1033 -9.82 39.45 22.30
C PRO A 1033 -11.09 38.60 22.21
N LEU A 1034 -11.83 38.79 21.12
CA LEU A 1034 -12.92 37.90 20.74
C LEU A 1034 -12.34 36.68 19.99
N LEU A 1035 -12.67 35.49 20.47
CA LEU A 1035 -12.17 34.22 19.94
C LEU A 1035 -13.33 33.41 19.33
N THR A 1036 -13.09 32.82 18.17
CA THR A 1036 -13.95 31.79 17.57
C THR A 1036 -13.30 30.43 17.78
N GLN A 1037 -14.05 29.44 18.26
CA GLN A 1037 -13.59 28.06 18.32
C GLN A 1037 -13.89 27.34 17.01
N ASN A 1038 -12.83 26.92 16.29
CA ASN A 1038 -12.95 26.02 15.14
C ASN A 1038 -12.49 24.61 15.54
N TYR A 1039 -13.05 23.62 14.84
CA TYR A 1039 -12.78 22.21 15.07
C TYR A 1039 -12.21 21.58 13.80
N HIS A 1040 -11.07 20.90 13.92
CA HIS A 1040 -10.36 20.27 12.82
C HIS A 1040 -10.38 18.76 13.03
N VAL A 1041 -11.28 18.05 12.35
CA VAL A 1041 -11.45 16.60 12.44
C VAL A 1041 -11.13 15.95 11.09
N PRO A 1042 -10.84 14.64 11.06
CA PRO A 1042 -10.78 13.87 9.82
C PRO A 1042 -12.00 14.11 8.92
N GLU A 1043 -11.80 14.10 7.60
CA GLU A 1043 -12.86 14.44 6.62
C GLU A 1043 -14.06 13.48 6.69
N ASN A 1044 -13.83 12.23 7.10
CA ASN A 1044 -14.86 11.21 7.25
C ASN A 1044 -15.67 11.30 8.56
N TRP A 1045 -15.41 12.30 9.42
CA TRP A 1045 -16.09 12.49 10.70
C TRP A 1045 -17.13 13.61 10.63
N LEU A 1046 -18.38 13.30 10.98
CA LEU A 1046 -19.41 14.30 11.22
C LEU A 1046 -19.58 14.53 12.72
N VAL A 1047 -19.18 15.72 13.16
CA VAL A 1047 -19.12 16.09 14.57
C VAL A 1047 -20.07 17.25 14.87
N GLU A 1048 -20.79 17.17 15.98
CA GLU A 1048 -21.70 18.21 16.45
C GLU A 1048 -21.41 18.66 17.89
N VAL A 1049 -21.85 19.87 18.24
CA VAL A 1049 -21.78 20.38 19.62
C VAL A 1049 -22.98 19.87 20.40
N VAL A 1050 -22.75 19.05 21.42
CA VAL A 1050 -23.82 18.52 22.28
C VAL A 1050 -24.02 19.40 23.51
N ARG A 1051 -22.94 19.93 24.07
CA ARG A 1051 -23.00 20.74 25.29
C ARG A 1051 -22.05 21.92 25.25
N SER A 1052 -22.61 23.12 25.33
CA SER A 1052 -21.87 24.34 25.67
C SER A 1052 -22.81 25.34 26.34
N VAL A 1053 -22.32 26.01 27.38
CA VAL A 1053 -23.05 27.12 28.05
C VAL A 1053 -22.83 28.44 27.31
N TYR A 1054 -21.73 28.55 26.58
CA TYR A 1054 -21.29 29.79 25.92
C TYR A 1054 -21.36 29.67 24.40
N ASP A 1055 -21.52 30.80 23.73
CA ASP A 1055 -21.42 30.89 22.28
C ASP A 1055 -19.96 30.66 21.84
N LEU A 1056 -19.73 29.55 21.13
CA LEU A 1056 -18.41 29.12 20.69
C LEU A 1056 -17.86 29.96 19.55
N ASP A 1057 -18.72 30.70 18.84
CA ASP A 1057 -18.29 31.63 17.81
C ASP A 1057 -17.77 32.94 18.41
N ASN A 1058 -18.24 33.33 19.60
CA ASN A 1058 -17.98 34.65 20.18
C ASN A 1058 -17.50 34.55 21.63
N ILE A 1059 -16.40 33.84 21.85
CA ILE A 1059 -15.80 33.66 23.16
C ILE A 1059 -14.98 34.91 23.53
N ARG A 1060 -15.48 35.71 24.47
CA ARG A 1060 -14.70 36.77 25.12
C ARG A 1060 -14.50 36.45 26.58
N LEU A 1061 -13.31 35.98 26.95
CA LEU A 1061 -13.02 35.47 28.29
C LEU A 1061 -13.21 36.51 29.40
N GLU A 1062 -13.11 37.81 29.13
CA GLU A 1062 -13.48 38.85 30.08
C GLU A 1062 -14.93 38.71 30.59
N ASN A 1063 -15.86 38.37 29.69
CA ASN A 1063 -17.30 38.28 29.96
C ASN A 1063 -17.75 36.95 30.57
N VAL A 1064 -16.83 35.99 30.72
CA VAL A 1064 -17.13 34.63 31.19
C VAL A 1064 -16.84 34.54 32.70
N ASP A 1065 -17.81 34.13 33.53
CA ASP A 1065 -17.60 34.06 34.99
C ASP A 1065 -16.63 32.94 35.42
N SER A 1066 -16.53 31.87 34.63
CA SER A 1066 -15.73 30.67 34.94
C SER A 1066 -14.92 30.18 33.72
N ASN A 1067 -14.52 28.90 33.70
CA ASN A 1067 -13.86 28.30 32.55
C ASN A 1067 -14.87 27.99 31.44
N VAL A 1068 -14.43 28.07 30.18
CA VAL A 1068 -15.26 27.67 29.03
C VAL A 1068 -15.07 26.17 28.80
N HIS A 1069 -16.17 25.43 28.79
CA HIS A 1069 -16.19 24.00 28.53
C HIS A 1069 -17.14 23.69 27.37
N SER A 1070 -16.64 22.98 26.36
CA SER A 1070 -17.42 22.50 25.22
C SER A 1070 -17.25 20.99 25.05
N GLU A 1071 -18.37 20.30 24.85
CA GLU A 1071 -18.44 18.86 24.58
C GLU A 1071 -19.00 18.66 23.17
N TYR A 1072 -18.21 18.01 22.33
CA TYR A 1072 -18.58 17.59 20.98
C TYR A 1072 -18.84 16.08 20.94
N GLU A 1073 -19.70 15.64 20.03
CA GLU A 1073 -19.99 14.23 19.77
C GLU A 1073 -19.75 13.89 18.30
N LEU A 1074 -19.10 12.75 18.04
CA LEU A 1074 -19.03 12.13 16.73
C LEU A 1074 -20.36 11.42 16.47
N GLU A 1075 -21.20 12.06 15.66
CA GLU A 1075 -22.56 11.59 15.39
C GLU A 1075 -22.57 10.51 14.31
N HIS A 1076 -21.80 10.71 13.24
CA HIS A 1076 -21.72 9.77 12.11
C HIS A 1076 -20.30 9.64 11.55
N LEU A 1077 -19.99 8.45 11.05
CA LEU A 1077 -18.87 8.18 10.16
C LEU A 1077 -19.39 8.16 8.72
N LEU A 1078 -18.76 8.90 7.81
CA LEU A 1078 -19.17 8.96 6.41
C LEU A 1078 -18.78 7.67 5.68
N LEU A 1079 -19.75 7.09 4.98
CA LEU A 1079 -19.51 6.07 3.95
C LEU A 1079 -19.48 6.75 2.59
N GLU A 1080 -18.29 6.91 2.03
CA GLU A 1080 -18.08 7.50 0.72
C GLU A 1080 -17.59 6.48 -0.29
N GLY A 1081 -17.80 6.77 -1.58
CA GLY A 1081 -17.36 5.92 -2.66
C GLY A 1081 -17.66 6.53 -4.03
N HIS A 1082 -16.90 6.10 -5.02
CA HIS A 1082 -17.13 6.47 -6.42
C HIS A 1082 -17.87 5.35 -7.14
N CYS A 1083 -18.94 5.70 -7.85
CA CYS A 1083 -19.71 4.77 -8.66
C CYS A 1083 -19.48 5.06 -10.14
N PHE A 1084 -19.22 4.02 -10.92
CA PHE A 1084 -19.03 4.09 -12.36
C PHE A 1084 -19.91 3.04 -13.04
N GLU A 1085 -20.48 3.38 -14.19
CA GLU A 1085 -21.19 2.42 -15.02
C GLU A 1085 -20.19 1.48 -15.70
N GLN A 1086 -20.36 0.16 -15.54
CA GLN A 1086 -19.36 -0.83 -15.97
C GLN A 1086 -19.07 -0.80 -17.48
N ASN A 1087 -20.06 -0.45 -18.30
CA ASN A 1087 -19.93 -0.46 -19.76
C ASN A 1087 -19.35 0.83 -20.34
N THR A 1088 -19.50 1.97 -19.66
CA THR A 1088 -19.10 3.29 -20.19
C THR A 1088 -18.02 3.97 -19.37
N GLY A 1089 -17.70 3.46 -18.18
CA GLY A 1089 -16.82 4.10 -17.20
C GLY A 1089 -17.36 5.44 -16.68
N SER A 1090 -18.56 5.86 -17.10
CA SER A 1090 -19.09 7.17 -16.75
C SER A 1090 -19.80 7.16 -15.38
N PRO A 1091 -19.78 8.27 -14.63
CA PRO A 1091 -20.49 8.33 -13.36
C PRO A 1091 -22.01 8.36 -13.61
N PRO A 1092 -22.81 7.44 -13.02
CA PRO A 1092 -24.24 7.33 -13.29
C PRO A 1092 -25.02 8.46 -12.58
N ARG A 1093 -25.05 9.63 -13.21
CA ARG A 1093 -25.67 10.85 -12.66
C ARG A 1093 -27.16 10.65 -12.39
N GLY A 1094 -27.59 10.91 -11.15
CA GLY A 1094 -28.99 10.81 -10.74
C GLY A 1094 -29.42 9.43 -10.25
N LEU A 1095 -28.51 8.45 -10.20
CA LEU A 1095 -28.77 7.15 -9.57
C LEU A 1095 -29.08 7.35 -8.08
N GLN A 1096 -30.20 6.78 -7.63
CA GLN A 1096 -30.58 6.79 -6.22
C GLN A 1096 -30.12 5.49 -5.58
N ILE A 1097 -29.40 5.59 -4.45
CA ILE A 1097 -28.94 4.46 -3.66
C ILE A 1097 -29.65 4.52 -2.31
N THR A 1098 -30.21 3.39 -1.86
CA THR A 1098 -30.76 3.26 -0.51
C THR A 1098 -29.87 2.34 0.29
N LEU A 1099 -29.24 2.87 1.34
CA LEU A 1099 -28.50 2.06 2.31
C LEU A 1099 -29.50 1.43 3.28
N GLY A 1100 -29.52 0.10 3.35
CA GLY A 1100 -30.39 -0.66 4.26
C GLY A 1100 -29.57 -1.51 5.23
N THR A 1101 -30.17 -1.78 6.40
CA THR A 1101 -29.67 -2.67 7.46
C THR A 1101 -30.64 -3.80 7.68
#